data_AF-A0A0R3BZI4-F1
#
_entry.id   AF-A0A0R3BZI4-F1
#
_cell.length_a   1.000
_cell.length_b   1.000
_cell.length_c   1.000
_cell.angle_alpha   90.00
_cell.angle_beta   90.00
_cell.angle_gamma   90.00
#
_symmetry.space_group_name_H-M   'P 1'
#
loop_
_entity.id
_entity.type
_entity.pdbx_description
1 polymer ?
#
loop_
_entity_poly.entity_id
_entity_poly.type
_entity_poly.pdbx_seq_one_letter_code
_entity_poly.pdbx_strand_id
1 'polypeptide(L)'
;MLDLAIVGGGPGGLMSAWYLKRKLGDLCRVTIYEASDRLGGKIATRKFDSAPAMYEAGVAEIYDYSMTGPDPLRELIQHFGLQTIPMDAEQVQFGGELLNDVPGMRRKYGAKTAAAIEAFRKRCAEVMSPVEYYEGVGAHDNEHPWAYKTAEQVLDEEVEDVTAKRFFKVMARSDIATESHNTNGLNALKNYLMDVDGYIGLYSIQNGNEQLIECLQSEVNADIQLNHRVLTVGKAPTGRYQLKMMNGKGPETRDFDLVLVCLPHSWLATLGWEGEQLRRSMVKHVAYFDRPAHYLRVSILFDEPFWGDKIPGAWFMSEAFGGCCVYNEGARHDVGKHGVLNWLIPGSDALAFANLSDQELIETALKSLPASLGDARLHFMEGKIHRWLSSVNALPGGLPARDVMTNHRPEPKEHPGIVVVGDYLFDSTLNGLLDSSDAATDIILTEMMRLRRQRAQDDKPLSDKIDRKYFENYRGLGPYHQAWRHFTDPDYLTKLIGIVWGRAAGAKLLVAGSASGELVGALRDRGIDAWGIENNRAIHARTPKALKKYNKLGTITDMPFKDGTFDFVFETSLCHVSPKQVVRAIRELNRVVKTGLVFGSITSDMAPALIDRYDLLRGVKKLGTWWEWSELFFGNGFDLSMHRKDCTDALWEATLAANKGPGQWYADADSLRYSFFDKVEDED
;
A
#
# COMPACT_ATOMS: atom_id res chain seq x y z
N MET A 1 -14.33 1.92 24.16
CA MET A 1 -14.28 1.00 23.00
C MET A 1 -15.11 1.61 21.89
N LEU A 2 -14.57 1.70 20.67
CA LEU A 2 -15.32 2.08 19.47
C LEU A 2 -15.76 0.84 18.70
N ASP A 3 -16.86 0.95 17.94
CA ASP A 3 -17.31 -0.11 17.04
C ASP A 3 -16.93 0.19 15.60
N LEU A 4 -16.27 -0.76 14.93
CA LEU A 4 -15.89 -0.65 13.54
C LEU A 4 -16.51 -1.79 12.72
N ALA A 5 -17.16 -1.45 11.62
CA ALA A 5 -17.59 -2.43 10.62
C ALA A 5 -16.58 -2.53 9.48
N ILE A 6 -16.29 -3.76 9.05
CA ILE A 6 -15.60 -4.07 7.80
C ILE A 6 -16.63 -4.67 6.85
N VAL A 7 -16.81 -4.07 5.68
CA VAL A 7 -17.69 -4.57 4.62
C VAL A 7 -16.86 -5.36 3.62
N GLY A 8 -17.00 -6.69 3.62
CA GLY A 8 -16.24 -7.63 2.81
C GLY A 8 -15.26 -8.48 3.62
N GLY A 9 -15.41 -9.81 3.56
CA GLY A 9 -14.56 -10.82 4.20
C GLY A 9 -13.51 -11.43 3.28
N GLY A 10 -13.11 -10.71 2.23
CA GLY A 10 -11.96 -11.07 1.38
C GLY A 10 -10.61 -10.76 2.04
N PRO A 11 -9.49 -10.99 1.33
CA PRO A 11 -8.14 -10.73 1.85
C PRO A 11 -7.97 -9.32 2.41
N GLY A 12 -8.45 -8.28 1.72
CA GLY A 12 -8.34 -6.90 2.23
C GLY A 12 -9.10 -6.65 3.53
N GLY A 13 -10.24 -7.30 3.74
CA GLY A 13 -10.99 -7.21 4.99
C GLY A 13 -10.27 -7.92 6.14
N LEU A 14 -9.70 -9.09 5.87
CA LEU A 14 -8.94 -9.87 6.87
C LEU A 14 -7.58 -9.24 7.20
N MET A 15 -6.84 -8.77 6.20
CA MET A 15 -5.59 -8.01 6.38
C MET A 15 -5.86 -6.73 7.20
N SER A 16 -6.93 -5.99 6.86
CA SER A 16 -7.35 -4.82 7.64
C SER A 16 -7.68 -5.18 9.10
N ALA A 17 -8.44 -6.25 9.34
CA ALA A 17 -8.75 -6.70 10.70
C ALA A 17 -7.47 -7.12 11.46
N TRP A 18 -6.51 -7.74 10.79
CA TRP A 18 -5.24 -8.15 11.36
C TRP A 18 -4.38 -6.95 11.77
N TYR A 19 -4.25 -5.94 10.89
CA TYR A 19 -3.59 -4.68 11.24
C TYR A 19 -4.29 -3.94 12.38
N LEU A 20 -5.62 -3.86 12.36
CA LEU A 20 -6.38 -3.19 13.42
C LEU A 20 -6.19 -3.86 14.79
N LYS A 21 -6.10 -5.20 14.84
CA LYS A 21 -5.77 -5.92 16.07
C LYS A 21 -4.41 -5.46 16.62
N ARG A 22 -3.39 -5.33 15.76
CA ARG A 22 -2.03 -4.88 16.14
C ARG A 22 -2.00 -3.42 16.57
N LYS A 23 -2.66 -2.54 15.79
CA LYS A 23 -2.65 -1.08 15.98
C LYS A 23 -3.54 -0.60 17.13
N LEU A 24 -4.71 -1.22 17.32
CA LEU A 24 -5.75 -0.74 18.25
C LEU A 24 -5.99 -1.68 19.43
N GLY A 25 -5.73 -2.98 19.28
CA GLY A 25 -6.06 -4.00 20.28
C GLY A 25 -7.50 -3.85 20.77
N ASP A 26 -7.69 -3.86 22.09
CA ASP A 26 -9.01 -3.79 22.73
C ASP A 26 -9.69 -2.41 22.67
N LEU A 27 -9.06 -1.41 22.05
CA LEU A 27 -9.68 -0.08 21.88
C LEU A 27 -10.81 -0.10 20.85
N CYS A 28 -10.82 -1.09 19.95
CA CYS A 28 -11.77 -1.23 18.86
C CYS A 28 -12.39 -2.62 18.83
N ARG A 29 -13.73 -2.67 18.71
CA ARG A 29 -14.46 -3.90 18.42
C ARG A 29 -14.75 -3.96 16.93
N VAL A 30 -14.20 -4.97 16.26
CA VAL A 30 -14.32 -5.16 14.81
C VAL A 30 -15.40 -6.20 14.49
N THR A 31 -16.27 -5.88 13.53
CA THR A 31 -17.22 -6.83 12.95
C THR A 31 -17.04 -6.87 11.44
N ILE A 32 -16.83 -8.06 10.86
CA ILE A 32 -16.72 -8.27 9.42
C ILE A 32 -18.06 -8.78 8.89
N TYR A 33 -18.60 -8.10 7.87
CA TYR A 33 -19.79 -8.53 7.14
C TYR A 33 -19.39 -9.08 5.77
N GLU A 34 -19.57 -10.38 5.59
CA GLU A 34 -19.29 -11.08 4.35
C GLU A 34 -20.59 -11.51 3.69
N ALA A 35 -20.73 -11.20 2.40
CA ALA A 35 -21.96 -11.43 1.66
C ALA A 35 -22.21 -12.93 1.39
N SER A 36 -21.15 -13.71 1.19
CA SER A 36 -21.20 -15.14 0.93
C SER A 36 -21.10 -15.98 2.21
N ASP A 37 -21.15 -17.30 2.05
CA ASP A 37 -20.97 -18.28 3.12
C ASP A 37 -19.49 -18.59 3.42
N ARG A 38 -18.56 -17.82 2.84
CA ARG A 38 -17.12 -18.08 2.87
C ARG A 38 -16.30 -16.78 2.95
N LEU A 39 -15.18 -16.83 3.68
CA LEU A 39 -14.12 -15.81 3.64
C LEU A 39 -13.11 -16.07 2.53
N GLY A 40 -12.35 -15.05 2.14
CA GLY A 40 -11.21 -15.18 1.23
C GLY A 40 -11.41 -14.58 -0.16
N GLY A 41 -12.64 -14.18 -0.50
CA GLY A 41 -12.94 -13.41 -1.72
C GLY A 41 -12.36 -14.04 -2.98
N LYS A 42 -11.42 -13.31 -3.62
CA LYS A 42 -10.76 -13.71 -4.87
C LYS A 42 -9.66 -14.78 -4.72
N ILE A 43 -9.23 -15.12 -3.50
CA ILE A 43 -8.26 -16.21 -3.26
C ILE A 43 -9.05 -17.50 -3.06
N ALA A 44 -8.84 -18.48 -3.93
CA ALA A 44 -9.56 -19.75 -3.88
C ALA A 44 -8.68 -20.87 -4.42
N THR A 45 -8.34 -21.83 -3.56
CA THR A 45 -7.69 -23.08 -3.95
C THR A 45 -8.75 -24.18 -3.92
N ARG A 46 -8.84 -25.01 -4.96
CA ARG A 46 -9.87 -26.04 -5.08
C ARG A 46 -9.27 -27.38 -5.49
N LYS A 47 -10.10 -28.42 -5.42
CA LYS A 47 -9.78 -29.77 -5.90
C LYS A 47 -10.80 -30.20 -6.93
N PHE A 48 -10.38 -31.05 -7.85
CA PHE A 48 -11.28 -31.70 -8.79
C PHE A 48 -12.16 -32.75 -8.08
N ASP A 49 -13.29 -33.11 -8.69
CA ASP A 49 -14.20 -34.12 -8.13
C ASP A 49 -13.67 -35.54 -8.39
N SER A 50 -13.02 -35.75 -9.54
CA SER A 50 -12.54 -37.05 -10.00
C SER A 50 -11.22 -37.47 -9.37
N ALA A 51 -10.45 -36.52 -8.83
CA ALA A 51 -9.18 -36.76 -8.17
C ALA A 51 -8.89 -35.64 -7.14
N PRO A 52 -8.17 -35.92 -6.04
CA PRO A 52 -7.79 -34.90 -5.04
C PRO A 52 -6.70 -33.93 -5.54
N ALA A 53 -6.57 -33.74 -6.85
CA ALA A 53 -5.61 -32.85 -7.47
C ALA A 53 -6.04 -31.39 -7.26
N MET A 54 -5.09 -30.57 -6.80
CA MET A 54 -5.33 -29.16 -6.50
C MET A 54 -5.16 -28.26 -7.72
N TYR A 55 -5.87 -27.13 -7.71
CA TYR A 55 -5.69 -26.04 -8.66
C TYR A 55 -6.09 -24.70 -8.03
N GLU A 56 -5.50 -23.61 -8.53
CA GLU A 56 -5.88 -22.26 -8.10
C GLU A 56 -7.05 -21.74 -8.93
N ALA A 57 -8.23 -21.67 -8.31
CA ALA A 57 -9.43 -21.08 -8.91
C ALA A 57 -9.39 -19.54 -8.90
N GLY A 58 -8.64 -18.97 -7.96
CA GLY A 58 -8.47 -17.53 -7.73
C GLY A 58 -7.09 -17.02 -8.15
N VAL A 59 -6.36 -16.39 -7.23
CA VAL A 59 -4.97 -15.92 -7.41
C VAL A 59 -4.03 -17.11 -7.59
N ALA A 60 -3.27 -17.14 -8.69
CA ALA A 60 -2.26 -18.19 -8.92
C ALA A 60 -0.90 -17.83 -8.34
N GLU A 61 -0.45 -16.59 -8.46
CA GLU A 61 0.92 -16.18 -8.14
C GLU A 61 0.95 -15.04 -7.13
N ILE A 62 2.07 -14.97 -6.41
CA ILE A 62 2.38 -13.94 -5.41
C ILE A 62 3.72 -13.33 -5.81
N TYR A 63 3.81 -12.01 -5.67
CA TYR A 63 4.97 -11.24 -6.09
C TYR A 63 6.02 -11.18 -4.98
N ASP A 64 7.27 -11.41 -5.37
CA ASP A 64 8.47 -11.39 -4.52
C ASP A 64 9.33 -10.18 -4.86
N TYR A 65 9.33 -9.22 -3.95
CA TYR A 65 10.15 -8.00 -4.04
C TYR A 65 11.38 -8.06 -3.14
N SER A 66 11.61 -9.17 -2.44
CA SER A 66 12.65 -9.30 -1.40
C SER A 66 14.08 -9.13 -1.92
N MET A 67 14.27 -9.18 -3.23
CA MET A 67 15.55 -8.91 -3.89
C MET A 67 15.91 -7.42 -3.98
N THR A 68 14.91 -6.54 -3.91
CA THR A 68 15.08 -5.08 -4.06
C THR A 68 14.91 -4.35 -2.73
N GLY A 69 13.91 -4.72 -1.94
CA GLY A 69 13.60 -4.09 -0.66
C GLY A 69 12.75 -4.95 0.25
N PRO A 70 12.26 -4.39 1.38
CA PRO A 70 11.31 -5.06 2.26
C PRO A 70 10.08 -5.58 1.49
N ASP A 71 9.62 -6.78 1.83
CA ASP A 71 8.44 -7.39 1.21
C ASP A 71 7.44 -7.79 2.32
N PRO A 72 6.52 -6.88 2.70
CA PRO A 72 5.60 -7.11 3.81
C PRO A 72 4.69 -8.31 3.61
N LEU A 73 4.33 -8.65 2.37
CA LEU A 73 3.48 -9.81 2.09
C LEU A 73 4.27 -11.10 2.28
N ARG A 74 5.52 -11.15 1.80
CA ARG A 74 6.40 -12.30 2.04
C ARG A 74 6.72 -12.48 3.53
N GLU A 75 6.98 -11.39 4.25
CA GLU A 75 7.16 -11.40 5.71
C GLU A 75 5.91 -11.92 6.43
N LEU A 76 4.71 -11.51 5.99
CA LEU A 76 3.45 -12.02 6.54
C LEU A 76 3.28 -13.53 6.30
N ILE A 77 3.61 -14.01 5.10
CA ILE A 77 3.56 -15.44 4.76
C ILE A 77 4.57 -16.23 5.61
N GLN A 78 5.77 -15.69 5.83
CA GLN A 78 6.78 -16.28 6.71
C GLN A 78 6.36 -16.26 8.18
N HIS A 79 5.70 -15.20 8.65
CA HIS A 79 5.13 -15.10 10.00
C HIS A 79 4.16 -16.26 10.28
N PHE A 80 3.36 -16.65 9.28
CA PHE A 80 2.47 -17.81 9.39
C PHE A 80 3.18 -19.17 9.22
N GLY A 81 4.48 -19.19 8.95
CA GLY A 81 5.25 -20.41 8.72
C GLY A 81 4.86 -21.16 7.44
N LEU A 82 4.24 -20.47 6.48
CA LEU A 82 3.81 -21.05 5.22
C LEU A 82 5.01 -21.29 4.30
N GLN A 83 5.11 -22.50 3.74
CA GLN A 83 6.16 -22.83 2.78
C GLN A 83 5.82 -22.26 1.41
N THR A 84 6.82 -21.70 0.73
CA THR A 84 6.68 -21.11 -0.60
C THR A 84 7.45 -21.93 -1.64
N ILE A 85 6.95 -21.91 -2.88
CA ILE A 85 7.58 -22.54 -4.04
C ILE A 85 7.78 -21.46 -5.10
N PRO A 86 9.02 -21.24 -5.60
CA PRO A 86 9.28 -20.29 -6.66
C PRO A 86 8.55 -20.71 -7.95
N MET A 87 8.16 -19.73 -8.74
CA MET A 87 7.53 -19.93 -10.04
C MET A 87 8.43 -19.34 -11.11
N ASP A 88 8.73 -20.16 -12.11
CA ASP A 88 9.46 -19.76 -13.31
C ASP A 88 8.70 -20.19 -14.56
N ALA A 89 9.06 -19.52 -15.66
CA ALA A 89 8.72 -19.98 -17.00
C ALA A 89 9.94 -19.92 -17.88
N GLU A 90 10.00 -20.85 -18.81
CA GLU A 90 11.04 -20.89 -19.83
C GLU A 90 10.47 -20.71 -21.23
N GLN A 91 9.14 -20.56 -21.38
CA GLN A 91 8.47 -20.80 -22.64
C GLN A 91 7.32 -19.84 -22.99
N VAL A 92 7.21 -19.58 -24.29
CA VAL A 92 6.06 -18.94 -24.94
C VAL A 92 5.57 -19.84 -26.08
N GLN A 93 4.27 -20.15 -26.12
CA GLN A 93 3.63 -20.72 -27.29
C GLN A 93 3.36 -19.60 -28.30
N PHE A 94 4.08 -19.65 -29.42
CA PHE A 94 4.02 -18.63 -30.46
C PHE A 94 4.12 -19.23 -31.87
N GLY A 95 3.20 -18.83 -32.75
CA GLY A 95 2.98 -19.46 -34.05
C GLY A 95 2.74 -20.96 -33.95
N GLY A 96 1.91 -21.40 -33.00
CA GLY A 96 1.53 -22.80 -32.78
C GLY A 96 2.60 -23.73 -32.20
N GLU A 97 3.75 -23.20 -31.75
CA GLU A 97 4.86 -24.00 -31.19
C GLU A 97 5.31 -23.42 -29.85
N LEU A 98 5.77 -24.28 -28.93
CA LEU A 98 6.45 -23.86 -27.71
C LEU A 98 7.89 -23.44 -28.02
N LEU A 99 8.25 -22.21 -27.67
CA LEU A 99 9.54 -21.60 -27.90
C LEU A 99 10.19 -21.21 -26.58
N ASN A 100 11.50 -21.42 -26.46
CA ASN A 100 12.26 -21.05 -25.27
C ASN A 100 12.56 -19.54 -25.27
N ASP A 101 11.53 -18.73 -25.04
CA ASP A 101 11.57 -17.26 -25.01
C ASP A 101 12.40 -16.64 -26.18
N VAL A 102 13.19 -15.60 -25.94
CA VAL A 102 14.02 -14.89 -26.93
C VAL A 102 14.95 -15.85 -27.71
N PRO A 103 15.66 -16.81 -27.10
CA PRO A 103 16.40 -17.83 -27.84
C PRO A 103 15.53 -18.63 -28.82
N GLY A 104 14.31 -19.00 -28.44
CA GLY A 104 13.34 -19.67 -29.30
C GLY A 104 12.84 -18.77 -30.43
N MET A 105 12.49 -17.53 -30.11
CA MET A 105 12.11 -16.50 -31.07
C MET A 105 13.22 -16.25 -32.10
N ARG A 106 14.48 -16.21 -31.67
CA ARG A 106 15.66 -16.08 -32.54
C ARG A 106 15.77 -17.24 -33.53
N ARG A 107 15.55 -18.48 -33.07
CA ARG A 107 15.61 -19.67 -33.94
C ARG A 107 14.49 -19.69 -34.98
N LYS A 108 13.28 -19.28 -34.62
CA LYS A 108 12.10 -19.36 -35.50
C LYS A 108 11.91 -18.13 -36.40
N TYR A 109 12.06 -16.93 -35.85
CA TYR A 109 11.78 -15.66 -36.52
C TYR A 109 13.05 -14.87 -36.89
N GLY A 110 14.22 -15.35 -36.50
CA GLY A 110 15.51 -14.82 -36.90
C GLY A 110 16.10 -13.78 -35.94
N ALA A 111 17.37 -13.43 -36.19
CA ALA A 111 18.14 -12.53 -35.32
C ALA A 111 17.57 -11.11 -35.24
N LYS A 112 16.92 -10.62 -36.30
CA LYS A 112 16.34 -9.26 -36.34
C LYS A 112 15.21 -9.12 -35.31
N THR A 113 14.26 -10.05 -35.29
CA THR A 113 13.13 -10.02 -34.35
C THR A 113 13.61 -10.18 -32.91
N ALA A 114 14.54 -11.10 -32.65
CA ALA A 114 15.12 -11.27 -31.32
C ALA A 114 15.82 -9.98 -30.82
N ALA A 115 16.61 -9.33 -31.69
CA ALA A 115 17.25 -8.07 -31.35
C ALA A 115 16.25 -6.93 -31.08
N ALA A 116 15.11 -6.92 -31.77
CA ALA A 116 14.04 -5.95 -31.50
C ALA A 116 13.38 -6.17 -30.13
N ILE A 117 13.17 -7.43 -29.71
CA ILE A 117 12.68 -7.77 -28.37
C ILE A 117 13.70 -7.33 -27.30
N GLU A 118 14.97 -7.69 -27.47
CA GLU A 118 16.06 -7.32 -26.56
C GLU A 118 16.21 -5.79 -26.47
N ALA A 119 16.13 -5.08 -27.60
CA ALA A 119 16.22 -3.62 -27.63
C ALA A 119 15.07 -2.93 -26.90
N PHE A 120 13.83 -3.41 -27.05
CA PHE A 120 12.69 -2.82 -26.37
C PHE A 120 12.69 -3.12 -24.86
N ARG A 121 13.08 -4.33 -24.44
CA ARG A 121 13.30 -4.63 -23.01
C ARG A 121 14.36 -3.71 -22.41
N LYS A 122 15.47 -3.49 -23.12
CA LYS A 122 16.50 -2.53 -22.71
C LYS A 122 15.93 -1.12 -22.61
N ARG A 123 15.12 -0.67 -23.58
CA ARG A 123 14.47 0.64 -23.53
C ARG A 123 13.55 0.79 -22.31
N CYS A 124 12.78 -0.24 -21.98
CA CYS A 124 11.94 -0.23 -20.78
C CYS A 124 12.80 -0.11 -19.51
N ALA A 125 13.92 -0.84 -19.42
CA ALA A 125 14.85 -0.77 -18.29
C ALA A 125 15.64 0.56 -18.20
N GLU A 126 15.80 1.29 -19.31
CA GLU A 126 16.34 2.66 -19.32
C GLU A 126 15.31 3.70 -18.85
N VAL A 127 14.01 3.36 -18.91
CA VAL A 127 12.89 4.22 -18.52
C VAL A 127 12.45 3.98 -17.08
N MET A 128 12.60 2.76 -16.57
CA MET A 128 12.24 2.39 -15.21
C MET A 128 13.27 1.40 -14.68
N SER A 129 14.01 1.80 -13.65
CA SER A 129 14.93 0.93 -12.92
C SER A 129 14.18 -0.06 -12.03
N PRO A 130 14.85 -1.15 -11.56
CA PRO A 130 14.26 -2.05 -10.57
C PRO A 130 13.81 -1.37 -9.27
N VAL A 131 14.49 -0.30 -8.85
CA VAL A 131 14.13 0.45 -7.65
C VAL A 131 12.84 1.25 -7.88
N GLU A 132 12.75 2.00 -8.98
CA GLU A 132 11.52 2.73 -9.35
C GLU A 132 10.34 1.77 -9.58
N TYR A 133 10.60 0.59 -10.14
CA TYR A 133 9.60 -0.47 -10.29
C TYR A 133 9.05 -0.91 -8.93
N TYR A 134 9.94 -1.18 -7.97
CA TYR A 134 9.60 -1.59 -6.61
C TYR A 134 8.86 -0.51 -5.84
N GLU A 135 9.22 0.77 -6.01
CA GLU A 135 8.53 1.90 -5.37
C GLU A 135 7.07 2.07 -5.84
N GLY A 136 6.70 1.50 -6.99
CA GLY A 136 5.32 1.33 -7.39
C GLY A 136 4.72 2.54 -8.12
N VAL A 137 3.46 2.89 -7.82
CA VAL A 137 2.72 3.99 -8.47
C VAL A 137 2.84 5.25 -7.62
N GLY A 138 3.47 6.29 -8.16
CA GLY A 138 3.71 7.55 -7.45
C GLY A 138 3.23 8.78 -8.21
N ALA A 139 3.38 9.96 -7.59
CA ALA A 139 3.04 11.23 -8.23
C ALA A 139 3.89 11.51 -9.49
N HIS A 140 5.13 10.97 -9.54
CA HIS A 140 6.05 11.08 -10.67
C HIS A 140 5.51 10.38 -11.95
N ASP A 141 4.63 9.38 -11.81
CA ASP A 141 3.97 8.74 -12.95
C ASP A 141 3.18 9.76 -13.80
N ASN A 142 2.67 10.83 -13.17
CA ASN A 142 1.95 11.88 -13.87
C ASN A 142 2.83 12.72 -14.80
N GLU A 143 4.14 12.67 -14.66
CA GLU A 143 5.11 13.40 -15.48
C GLU A 143 5.61 12.52 -16.64
N HIS A 144 5.46 11.21 -16.53
CA HIS A 144 5.95 10.26 -17.51
C HIS A 144 5.09 10.27 -18.80
N PRO A 145 5.68 10.48 -19.99
CA PRO A 145 4.91 10.58 -21.24
C PRO A 145 4.08 9.34 -21.56
N TRP A 146 4.55 8.14 -21.19
CA TRP A 146 3.83 6.90 -21.46
C TRP A 146 2.59 6.71 -20.56
N ALA A 147 2.44 7.48 -19.47
CA ALA A 147 1.24 7.42 -18.64
C ALA A 147 -0.03 7.90 -19.38
N TYR A 148 0.14 8.75 -20.40
CA TYR A 148 -0.93 9.33 -21.21
C TYR A 148 -1.02 8.77 -22.64
N LYS A 149 -0.25 7.73 -22.94
CA LYS A 149 -0.35 6.95 -24.17
C LYS A 149 -0.94 5.60 -23.85
N THR A 150 -1.69 5.02 -24.78
CA THR A 150 -2.07 3.61 -24.65
C THR A 150 -0.82 2.74 -24.81
N ALA A 151 -0.84 1.52 -24.25
CA ALA A 151 0.27 0.59 -24.46
C ALA A 151 0.46 0.23 -25.95
N GLU A 152 -0.63 0.24 -26.72
CA GLU A 152 -0.57 0.08 -28.18
C GLU A 152 0.26 1.18 -28.86
N GLN A 153 0.02 2.44 -28.49
CA GLN A 153 0.76 3.58 -29.05
C GLN A 153 2.25 3.51 -28.71
N VAL A 154 2.59 3.12 -27.48
CA VAL A 154 4.00 2.92 -27.08
C VAL A 154 4.65 1.83 -27.91
N LEU A 155 4.00 0.67 -28.06
CA LEU A 155 4.52 -0.40 -28.91
C LEU A 155 4.69 0.05 -30.38
N ASP A 156 3.76 0.86 -30.88
CA ASP A 156 3.82 1.36 -32.26
C ASP A 156 4.97 2.34 -32.52
N GLU A 157 5.31 3.15 -31.52
CA GLU A 157 6.39 4.13 -31.58
C GLU A 157 7.77 3.49 -31.32
N GLU A 158 7.87 2.56 -30.37
CA GLU A 158 9.15 2.07 -29.85
C GLU A 158 9.63 0.77 -30.51
N VAL A 159 8.75 0.01 -31.17
CA VAL A 159 9.07 -1.29 -31.76
C VAL A 159 8.66 -1.30 -33.24
N GLU A 160 9.59 -1.44 -34.18
CA GLU A 160 9.21 -1.52 -35.61
C GLU A 160 8.81 -2.95 -36.04
N ASP A 161 9.43 -3.97 -35.45
CA ASP A 161 9.22 -5.37 -35.83
C ASP A 161 7.85 -5.87 -35.37
N VAL A 162 6.98 -6.21 -36.34
CA VAL A 162 5.59 -6.64 -36.08
C VAL A 162 5.52 -7.93 -35.26
N THR A 163 6.50 -8.82 -35.40
CA THR A 163 6.55 -10.08 -34.64
C THR A 163 6.96 -9.79 -33.19
N ALA A 164 7.92 -8.89 -32.97
CA ALA A 164 8.31 -8.43 -31.64
C ALA A 164 7.14 -7.71 -30.93
N LYS A 165 6.39 -6.84 -31.61
CA LYS A 165 5.17 -6.24 -31.05
C LYS A 165 4.18 -7.30 -30.55
N ARG A 166 3.93 -8.31 -31.38
CA ARG A 166 3.03 -9.41 -31.03
C ARG A 166 3.56 -10.23 -29.86
N PHE A 167 4.88 -10.43 -29.77
CA PHE A 167 5.49 -11.09 -28.62
C PHE A 167 5.18 -10.35 -27.31
N PHE A 168 5.40 -9.03 -27.25
CA PHE A 168 5.09 -8.25 -26.03
C PHE A 168 3.60 -8.25 -25.68
N LYS A 169 2.73 -8.21 -26.69
CA LYS A 169 1.28 -8.38 -26.48
C LYS A 169 0.95 -9.72 -25.83
N VAL A 170 1.53 -10.81 -26.33
CA VAL A 170 1.28 -12.16 -25.79
C VAL A 170 1.81 -12.27 -24.37
N MET A 171 3.05 -11.79 -24.12
CA MET A 171 3.71 -11.93 -22.83
C MET A 171 3.04 -11.14 -21.71
N ALA A 172 2.43 -9.99 -21.99
CA ALA A 172 1.89 -9.12 -20.94
C ALA A 172 0.36 -9.19 -20.76
N ARG A 173 -0.39 -9.83 -21.68
CA ARG A 173 -1.87 -9.68 -21.70
C ARG A 173 -2.55 -10.24 -20.46
N SER A 174 -2.07 -11.37 -19.93
CA SER A 174 -2.64 -11.92 -18.70
C SER A 174 -2.37 -11.01 -17.52
N ASP A 175 -1.18 -10.44 -17.39
CA ASP A 175 -0.82 -9.66 -16.20
C ASP A 175 -1.48 -8.28 -16.20
N ILE A 176 -1.62 -7.68 -17.39
CA ILE A 176 -2.38 -6.43 -17.60
C ILE A 176 -3.91 -6.68 -17.49
N ALA A 177 -4.36 -7.92 -17.68
CA ALA A 177 -5.77 -8.34 -17.66
C ALA A 177 -6.67 -7.71 -18.74
N THR A 178 -6.11 -7.03 -19.75
CA THR A 178 -6.87 -6.35 -20.81
C THR A 178 -6.05 -6.20 -22.11
N GLU A 179 -6.68 -5.68 -23.16
CA GLU A 179 -5.99 -5.32 -24.40
C GLU A 179 -5.08 -4.09 -24.25
N SER A 180 -4.01 -4.04 -25.04
CA SER A 180 -3.03 -2.95 -25.05
C SER A 180 -3.60 -1.53 -25.29
N HIS A 181 -4.77 -1.42 -25.91
CA HIS A 181 -5.44 -0.12 -26.11
C HIS A 181 -6.31 0.32 -24.92
N ASN A 182 -6.59 -0.60 -23.98
CA ASN A 182 -7.42 -0.36 -22.80
C ASN A 182 -6.61 -0.03 -21.54
N THR A 183 -5.29 -0.24 -21.58
CA THR A 183 -4.34 0.20 -20.54
C THR A 183 -3.40 1.28 -21.07
N ASN A 184 -2.65 1.93 -20.18
CA ASN A 184 -1.63 2.90 -20.58
C ASN A 184 -0.24 2.26 -20.73
N GLY A 185 0.67 3.00 -21.37
CA GLY A 185 2.02 2.54 -21.64
C GLY A 185 2.86 2.29 -20.38
N LEU A 186 2.65 3.05 -19.31
CA LEU A 186 3.43 2.91 -18.08
C LEU A 186 3.03 1.66 -17.26
N ASN A 187 1.73 1.35 -17.17
CA ASN A 187 1.26 0.11 -16.56
C ASN A 187 1.71 -1.11 -17.39
N ALA A 188 1.65 -1.02 -18.73
CA ALA A 188 2.16 -2.09 -19.58
C ALA A 188 3.68 -2.27 -19.49
N LEU A 189 4.45 -1.18 -19.35
CA LEU A 189 5.91 -1.24 -19.13
C LEU A 189 6.23 -2.15 -17.94
N LYS A 190 5.54 -1.99 -16.81
CA LYS A 190 5.76 -2.84 -15.62
C LYS A 190 5.55 -4.33 -15.91
N ASN A 191 4.66 -4.66 -16.83
CA ASN A 191 4.41 -6.05 -17.22
C ASN A 191 5.39 -6.53 -18.31
N TYR A 192 5.98 -5.65 -19.12
CA TYR A 192 7.06 -6.00 -20.06
C TYR A 192 8.40 -6.33 -19.39
N LEU A 193 8.56 -5.94 -18.13
CA LEU A 193 9.76 -6.18 -17.31
C LEU A 193 9.57 -7.28 -16.26
N MET A 194 8.35 -7.82 -16.10
CA MET A 194 8.04 -8.77 -15.02
C MET A 194 8.86 -10.05 -15.09
N ASP A 195 9.20 -10.52 -16.29
CA ASP A 195 10.02 -11.70 -16.54
C ASP A 195 11.50 -11.36 -16.81
N VAL A 196 11.93 -10.14 -16.47
CA VAL A 196 13.32 -9.70 -16.58
C VAL A 196 14.00 -9.79 -15.22
N ASP A 197 15.15 -10.46 -15.17
CA ASP A 197 15.96 -10.62 -13.96
C ASP A 197 16.17 -9.29 -13.24
N GLY A 198 15.91 -9.30 -11.93
CA GLY A 198 16.13 -8.16 -11.02
C GLY A 198 14.91 -7.28 -10.78
N TYR A 199 13.82 -7.42 -11.54
CA TYR A 199 12.60 -6.63 -11.31
C TYR A 199 11.68 -7.24 -10.26
N ILE A 200 11.32 -8.51 -10.43
CA ILE A 200 10.38 -9.20 -9.55
C ILE A 200 10.54 -10.71 -9.65
N GLY A 201 10.34 -11.42 -8.54
CA GLY A 201 10.19 -12.87 -8.51
C GLY A 201 8.72 -13.27 -8.36
N LEU A 202 8.38 -14.49 -8.77
CA LEU A 202 7.04 -15.05 -8.58
C LEU A 202 7.12 -16.30 -7.70
N TYR A 203 6.13 -16.50 -6.85
CA TYR A 203 6.01 -17.70 -6.03
C TYR A 203 4.55 -18.06 -5.74
N SER A 204 4.35 -19.27 -5.21
CA SER A 204 3.09 -19.74 -4.64
C SER A 204 3.29 -20.25 -3.23
N ILE A 205 2.21 -20.36 -2.48
CA ILE A 205 2.20 -21.10 -1.22
C ILE A 205 2.01 -22.59 -1.52
N GLN A 206 2.92 -23.42 -1.01
CA GLN A 206 2.84 -24.86 -1.16
C GLN A 206 1.53 -25.38 -0.56
N ASN A 207 0.82 -26.23 -1.30
CA ASN A 207 -0.52 -26.75 -0.97
C ASN A 207 -1.67 -25.73 -1.01
N GLY A 208 -1.46 -24.56 -1.61
CA GLY A 208 -2.55 -23.66 -1.99
C GLY A 208 -2.47 -22.29 -1.34
N ASN A 209 -2.72 -21.26 -2.14
CA ASN A 209 -2.70 -19.86 -1.73
C ASN A 209 -3.81 -19.51 -0.73
N GLU A 210 -4.91 -20.28 -0.70
CA GLU A 210 -6.02 -20.09 0.24
C GLU A 210 -5.60 -20.28 1.72
N GLN A 211 -4.49 -20.97 2.00
CA GLN A 211 -3.93 -21.07 3.36
C GLN A 211 -3.64 -19.71 4.00
N LEU A 212 -3.28 -18.70 3.20
CA LEU A 212 -3.10 -17.33 3.70
C LEU A 212 -4.40 -16.80 4.36
N ILE A 213 -5.56 -17.12 3.78
CA ILE A 213 -6.87 -16.73 4.32
C ILE A 213 -7.15 -17.45 5.63
N GLU A 214 -6.88 -18.75 5.70
CA GLU A 214 -7.07 -19.56 6.91
C GLU A 214 -6.20 -19.05 8.06
N CYS A 215 -4.92 -18.76 7.78
CA CYS A 215 -3.99 -18.19 8.75
C CYS A 215 -4.43 -16.81 9.23
N LEU A 216 -4.80 -15.90 8.32
CA LEU A 216 -5.34 -14.59 8.68
C LEU A 216 -6.60 -14.74 9.56
N GLN A 217 -7.54 -15.60 9.18
CA GLN A 217 -8.74 -15.85 9.96
C GLN A 217 -8.42 -16.33 11.39
N SER A 218 -7.38 -17.15 11.55
CA SER A 218 -6.97 -17.67 12.87
C SER A 218 -6.40 -16.59 13.80
N GLU A 219 -5.86 -15.50 13.25
CA GLU A 219 -5.22 -14.44 14.03
C GLU A 219 -6.08 -13.19 14.22
N VAL A 220 -7.10 -12.94 13.40
CA VAL A 220 -7.96 -11.75 13.56
C VAL A 220 -8.80 -11.83 14.83
N ASN A 221 -9.03 -10.68 15.47
CA ASN A 221 -9.96 -10.53 16.59
C ASN A 221 -11.20 -9.76 16.11
N ALA A 222 -12.06 -10.44 15.33
CA ALA A 222 -13.25 -9.84 14.75
C ALA A 222 -14.47 -10.77 14.90
N ASP A 223 -15.65 -10.18 15.07
CA ASP A 223 -16.92 -10.88 14.94
C ASP A 223 -17.24 -11.04 13.45
N ILE A 224 -17.26 -12.29 12.95
CA ILE A 224 -17.42 -12.58 11.53
C ILE A 224 -18.86 -13.02 11.23
N GLN A 225 -19.55 -12.22 10.42
CA GLN A 225 -20.94 -12.40 10.04
C GLN A 225 -21.02 -12.79 8.56
N LEU A 226 -21.06 -14.09 8.28
CA LEU A 226 -21.24 -14.66 6.94
C LEU A 226 -22.69 -14.52 6.48
N ASN A 227 -22.92 -14.61 5.17
CA ASN A 227 -24.22 -14.45 4.52
C ASN A 227 -24.90 -13.11 4.80
N HIS A 228 -24.15 -12.07 5.16
CA HIS A 228 -24.64 -10.72 5.43
C HIS A 228 -24.24 -9.76 4.31
N ARG A 229 -25.14 -9.59 3.34
CA ARG A 229 -24.95 -8.63 2.26
C ARG A 229 -25.31 -7.22 2.74
N VAL A 230 -24.31 -6.34 2.85
CA VAL A 230 -24.53 -4.90 3.01
C VAL A 230 -25.15 -4.35 1.74
N LEU A 231 -26.25 -3.61 1.88
CA LEU A 231 -26.99 -2.99 0.78
C LEU A 231 -26.78 -1.48 0.76
N THR A 232 -26.76 -0.84 1.93
CA THR A 232 -26.56 0.61 2.02
C THR A 232 -25.61 0.98 3.14
N VAL A 233 -24.82 2.03 2.90
CA VAL A 233 -23.98 2.70 3.91
C VAL A 233 -24.37 4.17 3.96
N GLY A 234 -24.61 4.68 5.17
CA GLY A 234 -25.05 6.05 5.40
C GLY A 234 -24.58 6.58 6.74
N LYS A 235 -25.04 7.80 7.08
CA LYS A 235 -24.83 8.40 8.39
C LYS A 235 -26.17 8.54 9.11
N ALA A 236 -26.26 7.96 10.30
CA ALA A 236 -27.43 8.08 11.17
C ALA A 236 -27.53 9.49 11.77
N PRO A 237 -28.73 9.92 12.23
CA PRO A 237 -28.90 11.19 12.94
C PRO A 237 -28.03 11.33 14.20
N THR A 238 -27.59 10.21 14.78
CA THR A 238 -26.67 10.14 15.92
C THR A 238 -25.23 10.53 15.57
N GLY A 239 -24.91 10.69 14.28
CA GLY A 239 -23.56 10.95 13.78
C GLY A 239 -22.73 9.69 13.53
N ARG A 240 -23.20 8.52 13.95
CA ARG A 240 -22.62 7.20 13.64
C ARG A 240 -22.95 6.78 12.21
N TYR A 241 -22.22 5.81 11.67
CA TYR A 241 -22.49 5.25 10.35
C TYR A 241 -23.46 4.08 10.44
N GLN A 242 -24.46 4.06 9.55
CA GLN A 242 -25.50 3.04 9.54
C GLN A 242 -25.31 2.12 8.35
N LEU A 243 -25.29 0.81 8.63
CA LEU A 243 -25.26 -0.27 7.63
C LEU A 243 -26.64 -0.91 7.59
N LYS A 244 -27.26 -0.97 6.41
CA LYS A 244 -28.48 -1.77 6.17
C LYS A 244 -28.10 -2.98 5.35
N MET A 245 -28.53 -4.15 5.81
CA MET A 245 -28.01 -5.45 5.38
C MET A 245 -29.15 -6.44 5.15
N MET A 246 -28.85 -7.52 4.44
CA MET A 246 -29.70 -8.69 4.31
C MET A 246 -28.94 -9.94 4.74
N ASN A 247 -29.54 -10.78 5.59
CA ASN A 247 -28.90 -11.97 6.15
C ASN A 247 -29.65 -13.29 5.86
N GLY A 248 -30.46 -13.31 4.79
CA GLY A 248 -31.33 -14.42 4.42
C GLY A 248 -32.57 -14.61 5.31
N LYS A 249 -32.57 -14.09 6.55
CA LYS A 249 -33.72 -14.12 7.48
C LYS A 249 -34.57 -12.85 7.43
N GLY A 250 -34.00 -11.75 6.94
CA GLY A 250 -34.68 -10.47 6.79
C GLY A 250 -33.70 -9.30 6.68
N PRO A 251 -34.22 -8.07 6.53
CA PRO A 251 -33.40 -6.88 6.60
C PRO A 251 -32.91 -6.64 8.04
N GLU A 252 -31.68 -6.17 8.16
CA GLU A 252 -31.05 -5.81 9.42
C GLU A 252 -30.42 -4.41 9.30
N THR A 253 -30.35 -3.68 10.41
CA THR A 253 -29.71 -2.36 10.47
C THR A 253 -28.87 -2.25 11.73
N ARG A 254 -27.62 -1.82 11.57
CA ARG A 254 -26.69 -1.59 12.71
C ARG A 254 -25.88 -0.32 12.51
N ASP A 255 -25.55 0.33 13.63
CA ASP A 255 -24.79 1.58 13.67
C ASP A 255 -23.37 1.34 14.21
N PHE A 256 -22.38 1.99 13.60
CA PHE A 256 -20.95 1.87 13.88
C PHE A 256 -20.27 3.23 13.98
N ASP A 257 -19.16 3.32 14.68
CA ASP A 257 -18.38 4.55 14.79
C ASP A 257 -17.51 4.81 13.55
N LEU A 258 -17.05 3.72 12.93
CA LEU A 258 -16.17 3.73 11.76
C LEU A 258 -16.57 2.59 10.80
N VAL A 259 -16.31 2.77 9.51
CA VAL A 259 -16.61 1.77 8.47
C VAL A 259 -15.43 1.67 7.50
N LEU A 260 -14.89 0.47 7.37
CA LEU A 260 -13.99 0.09 6.30
C LEU A 260 -14.78 -0.64 5.21
N VAL A 261 -14.61 -0.22 3.96
CA VAL A 261 -15.27 -0.83 2.80
C VAL A 261 -14.21 -1.56 1.98
N CYS A 262 -14.11 -2.87 2.17
CA CYS A 262 -13.08 -3.75 1.61
C CYS A 262 -13.66 -4.57 0.45
N LEU A 263 -14.13 -3.88 -0.59
CA LEU A 263 -14.82 -4.49 -1.72
C LEU A 263 -14.06 -4.22 -3.03
N PRO A 264 -14.10 -5.15 -4.00
CA PRO A 264 -13.65 -4.85 -5.35
C PRO A 264 -14.43 -3.66 -5.93
N HIS A 265 -13.79 -2.89 -6.81
CA HIS A 265 -14.35 -1.67 -7.40
C HIS A 265 -15.79 -1.82 -7.90
N SER A 266 -16.07 -2.89 -8.65
CA SER A 266 -17.39 -3.14 -9.24
C SER A 266 -18.52 -3.30 -8.20
N TRP A 267 -18.20 -3.82 -7.02
CA TRP A 267 -19.18 -4.00 -5.94
C TRP A 267 -19.54 -2.68 -5.26
N LEU A 268 -18.66 -1.67 -5.28
CA LEU A 268 -18.95 -0.34 -4.74
C LEU A 268 -20.13 0.33 -5.46
N ALA A 269 -20.29 0.05 -6.76
CA ALA A 269 -21.41 0.54 -7.57
C ALA A 269 -22.75 -0.14 -7.23
N THR A 270 -22.72 -1.29 -6.56
CA THR A 270 -23.94 -2.05 -6.17
C THR A 270 -24.50 -1.62 -4.81
N LEU A 271 -23.74 -0.83 -4.05
CA LEU A 271 -24.13 -0.28 -2.75
C LEU A 271 -24.93 1.02 -2.92
N GLY A 272 -25.97 1.17 -2.11
CA GLY A 272 -26.63 2.46 -1.90
C GLY A 272 -25.83 3.33 -0.92
N TRP A 273 -25.50 4.55 -1.33
CA TRP A 273 -24.79 5.52 -0.49
C TRP A 273 -25.78 6.58 -0.03
N GLU A 274 -26.13 6.58 1.26
CA GLU A 274 -27.14 7.49 1.80
C GLU A 274 -26.55 8.85 2.16
N GLY A 275 -27.27 9.91 1.78
CA GLY A 275 -26.80 11.30 1.84
C GLY A 275 -26.18 11.74 0.52
N GLU A 276 -26.64 12.87 -0.02
CA GLU A 276 -26.28 13.31 -1.37
C GLU A 276 -24.77 13.60 -1.51
N GLN A 277 -24.13 14.11 -0.47
CA GLN A 277 -22.70 14.38 -0.46
C GLN A 277 -21.87 13.09 -0.56
N LEU A 278 -22.16 12.09 0.29
CA LEU A 278 -21.50 10.78 0.25
C LEU A 278 -21.74 10.08 -1.09
N ARG A 279 -22.99 10.06 -1.55
CA ARG A 279 -23.38 9.48 -2.85
C ARG A 279 -22.59 10.09 -4.01
N ARG A 280 -22.51 11.42 -4.10
CA ARG A 280 -21.75 12.11 -5.16
C ARG A 280 -20.27 11.77 -5.11
N SER A 281 -19.68 11.74 -3.92
CA SER A 281 -18.28 11.41 -3.75
C SER A 281 -17.96 9.96 -4.13
N MET A 282 -18.81 9.00 -3.73
CA MET A 282 -18.63 7.60 -4.12
C MET A 282 -18.82 7.39 -5.62
N VAL A 283 -19.76 8.08 -6.25
CA VAL A 283 -19.89 8.05 -7.73
C VAL A 283 -18.62 8.57 -8.40
N LYS A 284 -18.02 9.66 -7.91
CA LYS A 284 -16.75 10.16 -8.45
C LYS A 284 -15.60 9.18 -8.24
N HIS A 285 -15.54 8.54 -7.07
CA HIS A 285 -14.54 7.52 -6.75
C HIS A 285 -14.65 6.33 -7.70
N VAL A 286 -15.84 5.78 -7.85
CA VAL A 286 -16.12 4.68 -8.80
C VAL A 286 -15.77 5.10 -10.22
N ALA A 287 -16.23 6.26 -10.69
CA ALA A 287 -15.94 6.72 -12.06
C ALA A 287 -14.44 6.93 -12.34
N TYR A 288 -13.67 7.38 -11.34
CA TYR A 288 -12.22 7.58 -11.49
C TYR A 288 -11.48 6.26 -11.72
N PHE A 289 -11.89 5.20 -11.03
CA PHE A 289 -11.31 3.86 -11.15
C PHE A 289 -12.06 2.94 -12.13
N ASP A 290 -12.99 3.48 -12.94
CA ASP A 290 -13.84 2.69 -13.84
C ASP A 290 -13.07 2.21 -15.07
N ARG A 291 -12.24 1.18 -14.85
CA ARG A 291 -11.35 0.55 -15.81
C ARG A 291 -11.41 -0.97 -15.59
N PRO A 292 -12.58 -1.59 -15.81
CA PRO A 292 -12.78 -2.99 -15.49
C PRO A 292 -11.88 -3.87 -16.34
N ALA A 293 -11.32 -4.89 -15.71
CA ALA A 293 -10.65 -6.00 -16.38
C ALA A 293 -11.23 -7.34 -15.91
N HIS A 294 -10.97 -8.37 -16.70
CA HIS A 294 -11.72 -9.61 -16.65
C HIS A 294 -10.77 -10.80 -16.76
N TYR A 295 -11.11 -11.87 -16.05
CA TYR A 295 -10.50 -13.18 -16.22
C TYR A 295 -11.55 -14.27 -16.31
N LEU A 296 -11.25 -15.26 -17.16
CA LEU A 296 -11.81 -16.60 -17.07
C LEU A 296 -10.68 -17.56 -16.71
N ARG A 297 -10.90 -18.36 -15.67
CA ARG A 297 -10.03 -19.50 -15.40
C ARG A 297 -10.66 -20.77 -15.92
N VAL A 298 -9.88 -21.54 -16.66
CA VAL A 298 -10.23 -22.88 -17.14
C VAL A 298 -9.18 -23.82 -16.57
N SER A 299 -9.52 -24.65 -15.60
CA SER A 299 -8.60 -25.62 -15.01
C SER A 299 -8.97 -27.01 -15.49
N ILE A 300 -8.02 -27.75 -16.08
CA ILE A 300 -8.27 -29.05 -16.68
C ILE A 300 -7.38 -30.10 -16.03
N LEU A 301 -8.04 -31.17 -15.58
CA LEU A 301 -7.43 -32.38 -15.07
C LEU A 301 -7.22 -33.38 -16.21
N PHE A 302 -6.01 -33.94 -16.27
CA PHE A 302 -5.60 -35.00 -17.16
C PHE A 302 -5.21 -36.26 -16.37
N ASP A 303 -5.30 -37.43 -17.01
CA ASP A 303 -4.94 -38.71 -16.37
C ASP A 303 -3.46 -38.83 -16.02
N GLU A 304 -2.60 -38.17 -16.80
CA GLU A 304 -1.15 -38.00 -16.59
C GLU A 304 -0.66 -36.66 -17.17
N PRO A 305 0.53 -36.15 -16.76
CA PRO A 305 1.16 -34.98 -17.38
C PRO A 305 1.75 -35.33 -18.75
N PHE A 306 0.88 -35.60 -19.74
CA PHE A 306 1.25 -36.12 -21.06
C PHE A 306 2.22 -35.24 -21.87
N TRP A 307 2.38 -33.96 -21.49
CA TRP A 307 3.37 -33.06 -22.08
C TRP A 307 4.82 -33.41 -21.70
N GLY A 308 5.05 -34.15 -20.61
CA GLY A 308 6.38 -34.52 -20.12
C GLY A 308 7.30 -33.30 -19.94
N ASP A 309 8.56 -33.43 -20.35
CA ASP A 309 9.57 -32.37 -20.21
C ASP A 309 9.37 -31.17 -21.17
N LYS A 310 8.29 -31.18 -21.98
CA LYS A 310 8.03 -30.08 -22.94
C LYS A 310 7.56 -28.81 -22.27
N ILE A 311 7.00 -28.88 -21.06
CA ILE A 311 6.62 -27.73 -20.23
C ILE A 311 7.39 -27.86 -18.91
N PRO A 312 8.64 -27.38 -18.85
CA PRO A 312 9.51 -27.60 -17.70
C PRO A 312 9.18 -26.69 -16.50
N GLY A 313 8.66 -25.48 -16.77
CA GLY A 313 8.36 -24.48 -15.74
C GLY A 313 6.97 -24.61 -15.11
N ALA A 314 6.71 -23.70 -14.16
CA ALA A 314 5.43 -23.58 -13.48
C ALA A 314 4.32 -22.93 -14.33
N TRP A 315 4.70 -22.25 -15.42
CA TRP A 315 3.77 -21.67 -16.39
C TRP A 315 4.44 -21.47 -17.76
N PHE A 316 3.62 -21.15 -18.77
CA PHE A 316 4.08 -20.64 -20.06
C PHE A 316 3.05 -19.65 -20.62
N MET A 317 3.49 -18.71 -21.45
CA MET A 317 2.57 -17.79 -22.13
C MET A 317 2.05 -18.38 -23.43
N SER A 318 0.73 -18.44 -23.58
CA SER A 318 0.07 -18.84 -24.83
C SER A 318 -0.37 -17.64 -25.64
N GLU A 319 -0.08 -17.63 -26.93
CA GLU A 319 -0.66 -16.66 -27.87
C GLU A 319 -2.17 -16.85 -28.10
N ALA A 320 -2.74 -17.97 -27.65
CA ALA A 320 -4.17 -18.18 -27.68
C ALA A 320 -4.88 -17.06 -26.90
N PHE A 321 -6.08 -16.67 -27.35
CA PHE A 321 -6.82 -15.56 -26.76
C PHE A 321 -5.97 -14.28 -26.75
N GLY A 322 -5.11 -14.13 -27.77
CA GLY A 322 -4.12 -13.08 -27.99
C GLY A 322 -3.14 -12.85 -26.82
N GLY A 323 -2.94 -13.83 -25.94
CA GLY A 323 -2.10 -13.73 -24.75
C GLY A 323 -2.82 -14.28 -23.52
N CYS A 324 -2.38 -15.43 -23.04
CA CYS A 324 -2.94 -16.11 -21.88
C CYS A 324 -1.85 -16.92 -21.16
N CYS A 325 -1.63 -16.67 -19.87
CA CYS A 325 -0.80 -17.51 -19.03
C CYS A 325 -1.48 -18.87 -18.82
N VAL A 326 -0.72 -19.95 -18.99
CA VAL A 326 -1.16 -21.32 -18.72
C VAL A 326 -0.26 -21.89 -17.64
N TYR A 327 -0.84 -22.12 -16.45
CA TYR A 327 -0.12 -22.66 -15.31
C TYR A 327 -0.05 -24.18 -15.36
N ASN A 328 1.12 -24.73 -15.08
CA ASN A 328 1.34 -26.13 -14.77
C ASN A 328 1.18 -26.32 -13.25
N GLU A 329 -0.03 -26.67 -12.82
CA GLU A 329 -0.36 -26.75 -11.39
C GLU A 329 0.47 -27.84 -10.68
N GLY A 330 0.84 -28.91 -11.39
CA GLY A 330 1.65 -30.01 -10.85
C GLY A 330 3.09 -29.63 -10.51
N ALA A 331 3.60 -28.50 -11.03
CA ALA A 331 4.90 -27.96 -10.64
C ALA A 331 4.85 -27.26 -9.26
N ARG A 332 3.65 -26.95 -8.74
CA ARG A 332 3.45 -26.10 -7.55
C ARG A 332 2.64 -26.79 -6.46
N HIS A 333 1.80 -27.74 -6.82
CA HIS A 333 0.84 -28.38 -5.93
C HIS A 333 0.86 -29.90 -6.06
N ASP A 334 0.40 -30.59 -5.01
CA ASP A 334 0.19 -32.02 -5.08
C ASP A 334 -1.02 -32.34 -5.98
N VAL A 335 -0.72 -32.89 -7.16
CA VAL A 335 -1.68 -33.41 -8.13
C VAL A 335 -1.58 -34.93 -8.29
N GLY A 336 -0.79 -35.60 -7.43
CA GLY A 336 -0.52 -37.03 -7.53
C GLY A 336 0.11 -37.43 -8.87
N LYS A 337 -0.49 -38.40 -9.57
CA LYS A 337 -0.03 -38.86 -10.90
C LYS A 337 -0.59 -38.04 -12.06
N HIS A 338 -1.50 -37.11 -11.78
CA HIS A 338 -2.29 -36.43 -12.79
C HIS A 338 -1.52 -35.25 -13.40
N GLY A 339 -1.92 -34.86 -14.60
CA GLY A 339 -1.55 -33.56 -15.16
C GLY A 339 -2.63 -32.53 -14.86
N VAL A 340 -2.27 -31.31 -14.50
CA VAL A 340 -3.23 -30.21 -14.40
C VAL A 340 -2.68 -28.95 -15.06
N LEU A 341 -3.42 -28.44 -16.05
CA LEU A 341 -3.16 -27.14 -16.68
C LEU A 341 -4.29 -26.16 -16.36
N ASN A 342 -3.94 -24.89 -16.15
CA ASN A 342 -4.91 -23.86 -15.78
C ASN A 342 -4.69 -22.57 -16.59
N TRP A 343 -5.64 -22.24 -17.44
CA TRP A 343 -5.59 -21.07 -18.33
C TRP A 343 -6.13 -19.85 -17.61
N LEU A 344 -5.43 -18.72 -17.69
CA LEU A 344 -5.87 -17.42 -17.23
C LEU A 344 -6.19 -16.53 -18.44
N ILE A 345 -7.38 -16.71 -18.99
CA ILE A 345 -7.84 -16.00 -20.19
C ILE A 345 -8.23 -14.57 -19.77
N PRO A 346 -7.62 -13.50 -20.33
CA PRO A 346 -7.86 -12.12 -19.89
C PRO A 346 -8.77 -11.32 -20.83
N GLY A 347 -9.17 -10.12 -20.37
CA GLY A 347 -9.68 -9.03 -21.22
C GLY A 347 -10.99 -9.32 -21.94
N SER A 348 -11.10 -8.86 -23.18
CA SER A 348 -12.29 -8.99 -24.01
C SER A 348 -12.63 -10.43 -24.34
N ASP A 349 -11.63 -11.32 -24.45
CA ASP A 349 -11.88 -12.76 -24.65
C ASP A 349 -12.59 -13.34 -23.42
N ALA A 350 -12.12 -13.00 -22.21
CA ALA A 350 -12.79 -13.40 -20.97
C ALA A 350 -14.24 -12.87 -20.88
N LEU A 351 -14.46 -11.61 -21.26
CA LEU A 351 -15.79 -11.00 -21.25
C LEU A 351 -16.73 -11.63 -22.27
N ALA A 352 -16.27 -11.83 -23.51
CA ALA A 352 -17.06 -12.40 -24.59
C ALA A 352 -17.42 -13.87 -24.31
N PHE A 353 -16.49 -14.63 -23.75
CA PHE A 353 -16.68 -16.05 -23.49
C PHE A 353 -17.42 -16.34 -22.18
N ALA A 354 -17.65 -15.34 -21.33
CA ALA A 354 -18.31 -15.53 -20.04
C ALA A 354 -19.70 -16.18 -20.14
N ASN A 355 -20.42 -15.96 -21.25
CA ASN A 355 -21.74 -16.52 -21.52
C ASN A 355 -21.71 -17.91 -22.18
N LEU A 356 -20.53 -18.43 -22.53
CA LEU A 356 -20.40 -19.79 -23.05
C LEU A 356 -20.58 -20.81 -21.93
N SER A 357 -21.04 -22.00 -22.31
CA SER A 357 -21.14 -23.13 -21.39
C SER A 357 -19.75 -23.59 -20.94
N ASP A 358 -19.68 -24.21 -19.78
CA ASP A 358 -18.41 -24.73 -19.25
C ASP A 358 -17.77 -25.74 -20.21
N GLN A 359 -18.57 -26.56 -20.90
CA GLN A 359 -18.07 -27.50 -21.91
C GLN A 359 -17.43 -26.79 -23.10
N GLU A 360 -18.03 -25.70 -23.60
CA GLU A 360 -17.47 -24.93 -24.72
C GLU A 360 -16.15 -24.26 -24.33
N LEU A 361 -16.03 -23.77 -23.10
CA LEU A 361 -14.80 -23.19 -22.57
C LEU A 361 -13.68 -24.23 -22.44
N ILE A 362 -13.99 -25.40 -21.88
CA ILE A 362 -13.07 -26.54 -21.77
C ILE A 362 -12.58 -26.96 -23.16
N GLU A 363 -13.49 -27.13 -24.11
CA GLU A 363 -13.15 -27.50 -25.49
C GLU A 363 -12.27 -26.45 -26.19
N THR A 364 -12.53 -25.17 -25.91
CA THR A 364 -11.74 -24.06 -26.44
C THR A 364 -10.33 -24.04 -25.86
N ALA A 365 -10.17 -24.29 -24.55
CA ALA A 365 -8.87 -24.41 -23.90
C ALA A 365 -8.08 -25.63 -24.41
N LEU A 366 -8.72 -26.80 -24.53
CA LEU A 366 -8.07 -28.00 -25.10
C LEU A 366 -7.55 -27.76 -26.52
N LYS A 367 -8.34 -27.08 -27.37
CA LYS A 367 -7.94 -26.74 -28.75
C LYS A 367 -6.82 -25.70 -28.84
N SER A 368 -6.58 -24.96 -27.76
CA SER A 368 -5.53 -23.93 -27.72
C SER A 368 -4.12 -24.52 -27.55
N LEU A 369 -4.01 -25.76 -27.07
CA LEU A 369 -2.72 -26.41 -26.86
C LEU A 369 -1.98 -26.65 -28.19
N PRO A 370 -0.65 -26.47 -28.21
CA PRO A 370 0.13 -26.69 -29.41
C PRO A 370 0.16 -28.19 -29.76
N ALA A 371 0.03 -28.49 -31.06
CA ALA A 371 -0.01 -29.87 -31.56
C ALA A 371 1.24 -30.70 -31.20
N SER A 372 2.36 -30.04 -30.90
CA SER A 372 3.59 -30.68 -30.43
C SER A 372 3.44 -31.40 -29.08
N LEU A 373 2.41 -31.10 -28.29
CA LEU A 373 2.12 -31.80 -27.04
C LEU A 373 1.40 -33.14 -27.25
N GLY A 374 0.78 -33.36 -28.42
CA GLY A 374 -0.04 -34.53 -28.71
C GLY A 374 -1.55 -34.25 -28.60
N ASP A 375 -2.36 -35.30 -28.57
CA ASP A 375 -3.82 -35.18 -28.49
C ASP A 375 -4.29 -35.11 -27.03
N ALA A 376 -4.38 -33.89 -26.51
CA ALA A 376 -4.82 -33.64 -25.14
C ALA A 376 -6.19 -34.23 -24.80
N ARG A 377 -7.06 -34.47 -25.79
CA ARG A 377 -8.40 -35.02 -25.56
C ARG A 377 -8.37 -36.47 -25.11
N LEU A 378 -7.32 -37.22 -25.47
CA LEU A 378 -7.16 -38.61 -25.03
C LEU A 378 -6.88 -38.71 -23.52
N HIS A 379 -6.34 -37.64 -22.94
CA HIS A 379 -5.94 -37.56 -21.54
C HIS A 379 -6.96 -36.82 -20.66
N PHE A 380 -7.92 -36.11 -21.26
CA PHE A 380 -8.87 -35.27 -20.54
C PHE A 380 -9.74 -36.09 -19.57
N MET A 381 -9.84 -35.64 -18.33
CA MET A 381 -10.70 -36.24 -17.30
C MET A 381 -11.84 -35.31 -16.87
N GLU A 382 -11.51 -34.07 -16.53
CA GLU A 382 -12.43 -33.11 -15.91
C GLU A 382 -11.97 -31.68 -16.18
N GLY A 383 -12.91 -30.75 -16.28
CA GLY A 383 -12.61 -29.32 -16.36
C GLY A 383 -13.46 -28.51 -15.37
N LYS A 384 -12.88 -27.45 -14.83
CA LYS A 384 -13.51 -26.52 -13.88
C LYS A 384 -13.35 -25.09 -14.38
N ILE A 385 -14.43 -24.31 -14.31
CA ILE A 385 -14.47 -22.93 -14.79
C ILE A 385 -14.71 -21.98 -13.63
N HIS A 386 -13.93 -20.89 -13.57
CA HIS A 386 -14.18 -19.76 -12.68
C HIS A 386 -14.24 -18.46 -13.49
N ARG A 387 -15.23 -17.62 -13.19
CA ARG A 387 -15.51 -16.39 -13.93
C ARG A 387 -15.27 -15.18 -13.02
N TRP A 388 -14.24 -14.40 -13.32
CA TRP A 388 -13.82 -13.23 -12.56
C TRP A 388 -14.00 -11.99 -13.43
N LEU A 389 -15.24 -11.52 -13.56
CA LEU A 389 -15.58 -10.37 -14.39
C LEU A 389 -15.53 -9.08 -13.57
N SER A 390 -14.85 -8.05 -14.08
CA SER A 390 -14.77 -6.73 -13.42
C SER A 390 -14.24 -6.87 -11.99
N SER A 391 -13.31 -7.80 -11.80
CA SER A 391 -12.74 -8.19 -10.50
C SER A 391 -11.34 -7.64 -10.28
N VAL A 392 -10.69 -7.18 -11.34
CA VAL A 392 -9.39 -6.51 -11.38
C VAL A 392 -9.50 -5.24 -12.24
N ASN A 393 -8.46 -4.41 -12.25
CA ASN A 393 -8.47 -3.13 -12.92
C ASN A 393 -7.43 -3.08 -14.04
N ALA A 394 -7.82 -2.59 -15.22
CA ALA A 394 -6.94 -2.42 -16.39
C ALA A 394 -5.92 -1.28 -16.23
N LEU A 395 -6.15 -0.39 -15.27
CA LEU A 395 -5.27 0.74 -14.95
C LEU A 395 -5.35 1.00 -13.43
N PRO A 396 -4.80 0.07 -12.61
CA PRO A 396 -4.85 0.19 -11.17
C PRO A 396 -4.05 1.42 -10.70
N GLY A 397 -4.39 1.96 -9.53
CA GLY A 397 -3.83 3.23 -9.02
C GLY A 397 -4.52 4.47 -9.60
N GLY A 398 -5.07 4.34 -10.81
CA GLY A 398 -5.84 5.36 -11.51
C GLY A 398 -4.98 6.43 -12.18
N LEU A 399 -5.60 7.22 -13.06
CA LEU A 399 -4.91 8.27 -13.83
C LEU A 399 -5.75 9.57 -13.86
N PRO A 400 -5.16 10.75 -13.57
CA PRO A 400 -3.81 10.95 -13.06
C PRO A 400 -3.62 10.30 -11.69
N ALA A 401 -2.43 9.75 -11.40
CA ALA A 401 -2.11 9.17 -10.10
C ALA A 401 -2.36 10.19 -8.98
N ARG A 402 -2.99 9.75 -7.88
CA ARG A 402 -3.34 10.56 -6.71
C ARG A 402 -2.63 10.03 -5.48
N ASP A 403 -2.48 10.87 -4.47
CA ASP A 403 -1.95 10.45 -3.18
C ASP A 403 -2.83 9.36 -2.55
N VAL A 404 -2.18 8.45 -1.83
CA VAL A 404 -2.81 7.27 -1.20
C VAL A 404 -3.96 7.71 -0.27
N MET A 405 -3.79 8.81 0.46
CA MET A 405 -4.80 9.31 1.40
C MET A 405 -6.09 9.75 0.69
N THR A 406 -5.98 10.42 -0.45
CA THR A 406 -7.13 10.79 -1.28
C THR A 406 -7.84 9.56 -1.83
N ASN A 407 -7.10 8.55 -2.27
CA ASN A 407 -7.65 7.32 -2.83
C ASN A 407 -8.48 6.52 -1.81
N HIS A 408 -8.08 6.48 -0.53
CA HIS A 408 -8.79 5.74 0.51
C HIS A 408 -9.95 6.53 1.14
N ARG A 409 -10.08 7.84 0.86
CA ARG A 409 -11.05 8.74 1.52
C ARG A 409 -11.94 9.48 0.52
N PRO A 410 -12.99 8.84 -0.02
CA PRO A 410 -13.87 9.46 -1.00
C PRO A 410 -14.57 10.74 -0.51
N GLU A 411 -14.92 10.82 0.78
CA GLU A 411 -15.61 11.97 1.38
C GLU A 411 -15.10 12.25 2.81
N PRO A 412 -13.93 12.92 2.96
CA PRO A 412 -13.31 13.10 4.27
C PRO A 412 -13.89 14.24 5.10
N LYS A 413 -14.81 15.06 4.56
CA LYS A 413 -15.29 16.27 5.23
C LYS A 413 -16.45 16.00 6.17
N GLU A 414 -17.46 15.27 5.70
CA GLU A 414 -18.65 14.91 6.47
C GLU A 414 -18.64 13.43 6.86
N HIS A 415 -17.86 12.59 6.17
CA HIS A 415 -17.75 11.15 6.41
C HIS A 415 -16.29 10.69 6.63
N PRO A 416 -15.50 11.36 7.50
CA PRO A 416 -14.08 11.05 7.69
C PRO A 416 -13.79 9.62 8.13
N GLY A 417 -14.79 8.92 8.69
CA GLY A 417 -14.71 7.56 9.20
C GLY A 417 -15.24 6.48 8.24
N ILE A 418 -15.56 6.84 6.99
CA ILE A 418 -15.73 5.86 5.90
C ILE A 418 -14.43 5.82 5.10
N VAL A 419 -13.77 4.67 5.10
CA VAL A 419 -12.49 4.46 4.42
C VAL A 419 -12.63 3.25 3.48
N VAL A 420 -12.07 3.32 2.29
CA VAL A 420 -12.17 2.26 1.27
C VAL A 420 -10.84 1.53 1.15
N VAL A 421 -10.89 0.20 1.01
CA VAL A 421 -9.74 -0.68 0.78
C VAL A 421 -9.98 -1.45 -0.51
N GLY A 422 -8.97 -1.57 -1.35
CA GLY A 422 -9.06 -2.34 -2.58
C GLY A 422 -7.74 -2.40 -3.34
N ASP A 423 -7.52 -3.52 -4.02
CA ASP A 423 -6.32 -3.79 -4.81
C ASP A 423 -6.21 -2.84 -6.02
N TYR A 424 -7.35 -2.44 -6.58
CA TYR A 424 -7.44 -1.45 -7.66
C TYR A 424 -6.89 -0.06 -7.27
N LEU A 425 -6.67 0.22 -5.98
CA LEU A 425 -6.06 1.48 -5.51
C LEU A 425 -4.54 1.53 -5.71
N PHE A 426 -3.91 0.39 -6.03
CA PHE A 426 -2.47 0.25 -6.25
C PHE A 426 -2.18 -0.43 -7.58
N ASP A 427 -1.93 -1.74 -7.61
CA ASP A 427 -1.46 -2.51 -8.77
C ASP A 427 -2.36 -3.73 -9.10
N SER A 428 -3.50 -3.89 -8.43
CA SER A 428 -4.40 -5.06 -8.51
C SER A 428 -3.77 -6.39 -8.06
N THR A 429 -2.77 -6.38 -7.19
CA THR A 429 -2.12 -7.59 -6.64
C THR A 429 -2.47 -7.81 -5.16
N LEU A 430 -2.00 -8.93 -4.57
CA LEU A 430 -2.09 -9.12 -3.12
C LEU A 430 -1.16 -8.17 -2.35
N ASN A 431 -0.01 -7.79 -2.94
CA ASN A 431 0.93 -6.85 -2.35
C ASN A 431 0.27 -5.47 -2.24
N GLY A 432 -0.26 -4.94 -3.35
CA GLY A 432 -0.99 -3.67 -3.32
C GLY A 432 -2.26 -3.69 -2.48
N LEU A 433 -2.92 -4.85 -2.31
CA LEU A 433 -4.05 -4.98 -1.38
C LEU A 433 -3.62 -4.93 0.09
N LEU A 434 -2.46 -5.49 0.42
CA LEU A 434 -1.88 -5.40 1.75
C LEU A 434 -1.51 -3.95 2.07
N ASP A 435 -0.85 -3.24 1.12
CA ASP A 435 -0.54 -1.82 1.24
C ASP A 435 -1.79 -0.96 1.41
N SER A 436 -2.85 -1.25 0.65
CA SER A 436 -4.16 -0.61 0.81
C SER A 436 -4.76 -0.84 2.19
N SER A 437 -4.63 -2.06 2.72
CA SER A 437 -5.11 -2.39 4.06
C SER A 437 -4.31 -1.67 5.14
N ASP A 438 -3.00 -1.56 4.98
CA ASP A 438 -2.14 -0.87 5.95
C ASP A 438 -2.45 0.63 5.99
N ALA A 439 -2.48 1.29 4.82
CA ALA A 439 -2.82 2.71 4.69
C ALA A 439 -4.23 3.03 5.22
N ALA A 440 -5.22 2.19 4.90
CA ALA A 440 -6.58 2.38 5.39
C ALA A 440 -6.68 2.27 6.91
N THR A 441 -5.95 1.31 7.51
CA THR A 441 -5.99 1.10 8.96
C THR A 441 -5.25 2.19 9.73
N ASP A 442 -4.25 2.83 9.12
CA ASP A 442 -3.63 4.06 9.62
C ASP A 442 -4.61 5.25 9.65
N ILE A 443 -5.37 5.43 8.57
CA ILE A 443 -6.44 6.44 8.52
C ILE A 443 -7.46 6.19 9.64
N ILE A 444 -7.87 4.92 9.80
CA ILE A 444 -8.81 4.52 10.84
C ILE A 444 -8.25 4.79 12.23
N LEU A 445 -6.97 4.48 12.50
CA LEU A 445 -6.29 4.78 13.76
C LEU A 445 -6.33 6.28 14.06
N THR A 446 -6.03 7.13 13.08
CA THR A 446 -6.12 8.58 13.20
C THR A 446 -7.53 9.06 13.54
N GLU A 447 -8.56 8.56 12.85
CA GLU A 447 -9.95 8.94 13.13
C GLU A 447 -10.48 8.39 14.46
N MET A 448 -10.05 7.19 14.85
CA MET A 448 -10.32 6.59 16.15
C MET A 448 -9.81 7.49 17.28
N MET A 449 -8.57 8.00 17.18
CA MET A 449 -8.01 8.90 18.18
C MET A 449 -8.78 10.23 18.26
N ARG A 450 -9.23 10.77 17.12
CA ARG A 450 -10.08 11.97 17.10
C ARG A 450 -11.42 11.74 17.77
N LEU A 451 -12.09 10.62 17.47
CA LEU A 451 -13.37 10.26 18.09
C LEU A 451 -13.24 10.04 19.60
N ARG A 452 -12.16 9.39 20.05
CA ARG A 452 -11.86 9.24 21.49
C ARG A 452 -11.69 10.60 22.17
N ARG A 453 -10.93 11.52 21.55
CA ARG A 453 -10.75 12.88 22.08
C ARG A 453 -12.07 13.65 22.15
N GLN A 454 -12.90 13.55 21.11
CA GLN A 454 -14.20 14.19 21.06
C GLN A 454 -15.12 13.68 22.18
N ARG A 455 -15.23 12.36 22.36
CA ARG A 455 -16.03 11.78 23.45
C ARG A 455 -15.52 12.21 24.83
N ALA A 456 -14.20 12.25 25.02
CA ALA A 456 -13.61 12.72 26.27
C ALA A 456 -13.93 14.21 26.56
N GLN A 457 -14.04 15.04 25.51
CA GLN A 457 -14.47 16.44 25.63
C GLN A 457 -15.95 16.59 25.99
N ASP A 458 -16.79 15.73 25.42
CA ASP A 458 -18.23 15.69 25.72
C ASP A 458 -18.47 15.30 27.19
N ASP A 459 -17.69 14.35 27.71
CA ASP A 459 -17.75 13.92 29.11
C ASP A 459 -17.17 14.97 30.08
N LYS A 460 -16.01 15.56 29.72
CA LYS A 460 -15.33 16.58 30.52
C LYS A 460 -14.72 17.63 29.60
N PRO A 461 -15.05 18.93 29.77
CA PRO A 461 -14.47 19.98 28.94
C PRO A 461 -12.93 20.01 29.00
N LEU A 462 -12.27 19.62 27.91
CA LEU A 462 -10.82 19.71 27.72
C LEU A 462 -10.51 20.89 26.80
N SER A 463 -9.46 21.65 27.10
CA SER A 463 -9.08 22.81 26.29
C SER A 463 -8.11 22.40 25.18
N ASP A 464 -8.42 22.77 23.94
CA ASP A 464 -7.49 22.61 22.81
C ASP A 464 -6.67 23.87 22.51
N LYS A 465 -6.66 24.85 23.42
CA LYS A 465 -5.86 26.06 23.23
C LYS A 465 -4.42 25.84 23.72
N ILE A 466 -3.46 26.11 22.83
CA ILE A 466 -2.05 26.33 23.18
C ILE A 466 -1.90 27.79 23.62
N ASP A 467 -2.31 28.08 24.84
CA ASP A 467 -2.36 29.41 25.42
C ASP A 467 -1.42 29.56 26.62
N ARG A 468 -1.51 30.69 27.34
CA ARG A 468 -0.68 30.92 28.53
C ARG A 468 -0.85 29.82 29.59
N LYS A 469 -2.09 29.32 29.80
CA LYS A 469 -2.37 28.28 30.80
C LYS A 469 -1.73 26.95 30.41
N TYR A 470 -1.66 26.64 29.12
CA TYR A 470 -0.92 25.47 28.63
C TYR A 470 0.53 25.48 29.09
N PHE A 471 1.23 26.61 29.01
CA PHE A 471 2.64 26.69 29.43
C PHE A 471 2.84 26.88 30.94
N GLU A 472 1.83 27.38 31.67
CA GLU A 472 1.85 27.46 33.14
C GLU A 472 1.70 26.07 33.79
N ASN A 473 1.01 25.14 33.12
CA ASN A 473 0.93 23.73 33.50
C ASN A 473 1.14 22.84 32.26
N TYR A 474 2.37 22.82 31.77
CA TYR A 474 2.77 22.13 30.56
C TYR A 474 2.59 20.61 30.71
N ARG A 475 1.65 20.06 29.92
CA ARG A 475 1.34 18.62 29.89
C ARG A 475 1.07 18.02 31.28
N GLY A 476 0.52 18.83 32.19
CA GLY A 476 0.16 18.42 33.56
C GLY A 476 1.32 18.32 34.56
N LEU A 477 2.54 18.74 34.20
CA LEU A 477 3.74 18.60 35.03
C LEU A 477 4.23 19.92 35.67
N GLY A 478 3.47 21.00 35.54
CA GLY A 478 3.84 22.33 36.03
C GLY A 478 4.43 23.25 34.95
N PRO A 479 5.07 24.37 35.33
CA PRO A 479 5.51 25.38 34.37
C PRO A 479 6.55 24.85 33.35
N TYR A 480 6.45 25.30 32.09
CA TYR A 480 7.31 24.81 30.98
C TYR A 480 8.80 24.77 31.32
N HIS A 481 9.36 25.84 31.90
CA HIS A 481 10.79 25.93 32.25
C HIS A 481 11.27 24.84 33.24
N GLN A 482 10.36 24.18 33.96
CA GLN A 482 10.65 23.07 34.87
C GLN A 482 10.35 21.71 34.23
N ALA A 483 9.32 21.65 33.37
CA ALA A 483 8.80 20.41 32.81
C ALA A 483 9.41 19.98 31.47
N TRP A 484 10.01 20.90 30.69
CA TRP A 484 10.42 20.63 29.29
C TRP A 484 11.36 19.43 29.11
N ARG A 485 12.23 19.16 30.09
CA ARG A 485 13.18 18.03 30.08
C ARG A 485 12.53 16.66 30.11
N HIS A 486 11.26 16.58 30.52
CA HIS A 486 10.49 15.34 30.47
C HIS A 486 10.21 14.90 29.02
N PHE A 487 10.06 15.89 28.14
CA PHE A 487 9.63 15.70 26.75
C PHE A 487 10.79 15.74 25.76
N THR A 488 11.84 16.48 26.09
CA THR A 488 13.02 16.62 25.22
C THR A 488 14.29 16.41 26.02
N ASP A 489 15.16 15.55 25.51
CA ASP A 489 16.48 15.27 26.06
C ASP A 489 17.54 15.78 25.06
N PRO A 490 18.30 16.83 25.41
CA PRO A 490 19.29 17.41 24.50
C PRO A 490 20.48 16.49 24.25
N ASP A 491 20.85 15.61 25.18
CA ASP A 491 21.94 14.65 24.99
C ASP A 491 21.51 13.55 24.02
N TYR A 492 20.30 13.03 24.22
CA TYR A 492 19.70 12.06 23.32
C TYR A 492 19.55 12.61 21.90
N LEU A 493 18.97 13.82 21.73
CA LEU A 493 18.83 14.45 20.40
C LEU A 493 20.19 14.62 19.70
N THR A 494 21.19 15.11 20.43
CA THR A 494 22.56 15.28 19.90
C THR A 494 23.16 13.95 19.47
N LYS A 495 22.95 12.89 20.26
CA LYS A 495 23.41 11.53 19.95
C LYS A 495 22.74 10.98 18.69
N LEU A 496 21.42 11.12 18.56
CA LEU A 496 20.68 10.67 17.37
C LEU A 496 21.19 11.37 16.10
N ILE A 497 21.35 12.70 16.14
CA ILE A 497 21.91 13.46 15.01
C ILE A 497 23.31 12.95 14.64
N GLY A 498 24.14 12.64 15.65
CA GLY A 498 25.47 12.07 15.45
C GLY A 498 25.44 10.68 14.80
N ILE A 499 24.46 9.84 15.13
CA ILE A 499 24.29 8.50 14.53
C ILE A 499 23.88 8.63 13.06
N VAL A 500 22.85 9.42 12.76
CA VAL A 500 22.27 9.53 11.41
C VAL A 500 23.21 10.27 10.45
N TRP A 501 23.75 11.41 10.88
CA TRP A 501 24.49 12.32 10.00
C TRP A 501 25.99 12.45 10.31
N GLY A 502 26.50 11.72 11.30
CA GLY A 502 27.93 11.67 11.62
C GLY A 502 28.50 12.94 12.28
N ARG A 503 27.69 13.99 12.45
CA ARG A 503 28.14 15.27 13.05
C ARG A 503 27.01 15.96 13.78
N ALA A 504 27.20 16.23 15.07
CA ALA A 504 26.32 17.09 15.86
C ALA A 504 27.05 18.34 16.41
N ALA A 505 28.30 18.20 16.88
CA ALA A 505 29.07 19.31 17.42
C ALA A 505 29.39 20.38 16.36
N GLY A 506 29.20 21.65 16.71
CA GLY A 506 29.40 22.78 15.80
C GLY A 506 28.44 22.83 14.62
N ALA A 507 27.42 21.97 14.58
CA ALA A 507 26.34 22.06 13.60
C ALA A 507 25.40 23.20 13.99
N LYS A 508 24.78 23.81 12.99
CA LYS A 508 23.77 24.84 13.17
C LYS A 508 22.39 24.21 13.10
N LEU A 509 21.63 24.30 14.20
CA LEU A 509 20.37 23.60 14.37
C LEU A 509 19.22 24.57 14.62
N LEU A 510 18.08 24.37 13.95
CA LEU A 510 16.83 25.07 14.25
C LEU A 510 15.91 24.20 15.10
N VAL A 511 15.42 24.74 16.21
CA VAL A 511 14.31 24.17 16.99
C VAL A 511 13.01 24.88 16.57
N ALA A 512 12.18 24.19 15.79
CA ALA A 512 10.86 24.64 15.37
C ALA A 512 9.81 24.26 16.43
N GLY A 513 9.21 25.27 17.09
CA GLY A 513 8.40 25.08 18.30
C GLY A 513 9.20 25.28 19.59
N SER A 514 10.10 26.25 19.60
CA SER A 514 11.11 26.42 20.67
C SER A 514 10.60 26.96 22.00
N ALA A 515 9.32 27.36 22.10
CA ALA A 515 8.72 27.94 23.31
C ALA A 515 9.57 29.10 23.87
N SER A 516 10.01 29.01 25.14
CA SER A 516 10.88 30.01 25.77
C SER A 516 12.38 29.76 25.55
N GLY A 517 12.75 28.80 24.70
CA GLY A 517 14.13 28.59 24.24
C GLY A 517 15.01 27.75 25.16
N GLU A 518 14.46 27.06 26.16
CA GLU A 518 15.24 26.23 27.10
C GLU A 518 16.05 25.13 26.39
N LEU A 519 15.44 24.43 25.42
CA LEU A 519 16.15 23.45 24.60
C LEU A 519 17.24 24.11 23.74
N VAL A 520 16.96 25.31 23.19
CA VAL A 520 17.96 26.09 22.44
C VAL A 520 19.17 26.37 23.32
N GLY A 521 18.97 26.83 24.56
CA GLY A 521 20.06 27.05 25.52
C GLY A 521 20.84 25.77 25.82
N ALA A 522 20.13 24.68 26.12
CA ALA A 522 20.76 23.41 26.46
C ALA A 522 21.59 22.79 25.33
N LEU A 523 21.18 22.96 24.07
CA LEU A 523 21.96 22.54 22.90
C LEU A 523 23.18 23.44 22.68
N ARG A 524 23.07 24.75 22.95
CA ARG A 524 24.22 25.68 22.89
C ARG A 524 25.29 25.34 23.93
N ASP A 525 24.88 24.96 25.14
CA ASP A 525 25.80 24.48 26.18
C ASP A 525 26.56 23.20 25.77
N ARG A 526 26.05 22.46 24.77
CA ARG A 526 26.67 21.27 24.17
C ARG A 526 27.47 21.57 22.90
N GLY A 527 27.70 22.84 22.58
CA GLY A 527 28.49 23.25 21.42
C GLY A 527 27.74 23.22 20.08
N ILE A 528 26.41 23.18 20.10
CA ILE A 528 25.58 23.31 18.89
C ILE A 528 25.24 24.79 18.68
N ASP A 529 25.35 25.32 17.46
CA ASP A 529 24.84 26.66 17.15
C ASP A 529 23.31 26.62 17.00
N ALA A 530 22.61 26.40 18.12
CA ALA A 530 21.17 26.25 18.11
C ALA A 530 20.44 27.61 18.06
N TRP A 531 19.37 27.65 17.27
CA TRP A 531 18.40 28.73 17.15
C TRP A 531 17.00 28.19 17.34
N GLY A 532 16.06 29.03 17.76
CA GLY A 532 14.66 28.69 17.94
C GLY A 532 13.73 29.59 17.14
N ILE A 533 12.59 29.05 16.74
CA ILE A 533 11.44 29.82 16.29
C ILE A 533 10.19 29.40 17.07
N GLU A 534 9.39 30.37 17.50
CA GLU A 534 8.17 30.17 18.30
C GLU A 534 7.09 31.17 17.87
N ASN A 535 5.84 30.72 17.70
CA ASN A 535 4.74 31.59 17.24
C ASN A 535 3.90 32.16 18.39
N ASN A 536 3.92 31.51 19.56
CA ASN A 536 3.16 31.94 20.73
C ASN A 536 3.92 33.05 21.46
N ARG A 537 3.42 34.27 21.29
CA ARG A 537 3.99 35.49 21.89
C ARG A 537 4.11 35.41 23.43
N ALA A 538 3.18 34.73 24.11
CA ALA A 538 3.18 34.68 25.57
C ALA A 538 4.33 33.83 26.13
N ILE A 539 4.59 32.64 25.57
CA ILE A 539 5.73 31.83 25.99
C ILE A 539 7.05 32.37 25.45
N HIS A 540 7.08 32.86 24.21
CA HIS A 540 8.29 33.49 23.65
C HIS A 540 8.77 34.68 24.49
N ALA A 541 7.85 35.48 25.04
CA ALA A 541 8.19 36.60 25.93
C ALA A 541 8.90 36.16 27.22
N ARG A 542 8.82 34.88 27.60
CA ARG A 542 9.54 34.30 28.74
C ARG A 542 10.96 33.86 28.39
N THR A 543 11.41 34.03 27.15
CA THR A 543 12.78 33.70 26.74
C THR A 543 13.82 34.38 27.63
N PRO A 544 14.78 33.63 28.21
CA PRO A 544 15.87 34.18 29.00
C PRO A 544 16.65 35.26 28.23
N LYS A 545 17.10 36.32 28.92
CA LYS A 545 17.78 37.46 28.27
C LYS A 545 18.95 37.03 27.37
N ALA A 546 19.75 36.06 27.82
CA ALA A 546 20.89 35.52 27.07
C ALA A 546 20.48 34.80 25.76
N LEU A 547 19.25 34.28 25.69
CA LEU A 547 18.75 33.50 24.56
C LEU A 547 17.88 34.31 23.59
N LYS A 548 17.50 35.56 23.93
CA LYS A 548 16.64 36.40 23.07
C LYS A 548 17.16 36.62 21.66
N LYS A 549 18.49 36.62 21.47
CA LYS A 549 19.11 36.73 20.14
C LYS A 549 18.85 35.48 19.29
N TYR A 550 18.80 34.32 19.94
CA TYR A 550 18.77 32.99 19.32
C TYR A 550 17.36 32.40 19.23
N ASN A 551 16.38 32.87 20.02
CA ASN A 551 14.98 32.45 19.93
C ASN A 551 14.12 33.55 19.30
N LYS A 552 13.60 33.31 18.08
CA LYS A 552 12.84 34.27 17.28
C LYS A 552 11.33 34.06 17.42
N LEU A 553 10.59 35.16 17.57
CA LEU A 553 9.14 35.15 17.43
C LEU A 553 8.81 35.08 15.94
N GLY A 554 8.11 34.04 15.50
CA GLY A 554 7.78 33.81 14.09
C GLY A 554 6.99 32.53 13.87
N THR A 555 6.57 32.27 12.63
CA THR A 555 5.83 31.06 12.26
C THR A 555 6.67 30.18 11.36
N ILE A 556 6.53 28.86 11.49
CA ILE A 556 7.22 27.89 10.61
C ILE A 556 6.66 27.88 9.18
N THR A 557 5.59 28.62 8.91
CA THR A 557 5.02 28.83 7.57
C THR A 557 5.64 30.01 6.81
N ASP A 558 6.49 30.80 7.47
CA ASP A 558 7.12 32.01 6.93
C ASP A 558 8.32 32.38 7.82
N MET A 559 9.43 31.65 7.63
CA MET A 559 10.56 31.71 8.53
C MET A 559 11.54 32.84 8.16
N PRO A 560 11.97 33.69 9.11
CA PRO A 560 12.86 34.83 8.87
C PRO A 560 14.33 34.40 8.75
N PHE A 561 14.60 33.30 8.05
CA PHE A 561 15.92 32.73 7.83
C PHE A 561 16.15 32.60 6.32
N LYS A 562 17.41 32.67 5.91
CA LYS A 562 17.79 32.46 4.51
C LYS A 562 17.74 30.96 4.18
N ASP A 563 17.76 30.64 2.91
CA ASP A 563 17.79 29.26 2.42
C ASP A 563 19.07 28.58 2.91
N GLY A 564 18.98 27.30 3.26
CA GLY A 564 20.09 26.51 3.79
C GLY A 564 20.76 27.11 5.03
N THR A 565 20.04 27.86 5.86
CA THR A 565 20.64 28.49 7.05
C THR A 565 21.10 27.47 8.09
N PHE A 566 20.43 26.32 8.19
CA PHE A 566 20.63 25.30 9.21
C PHE A 566 21.12 23.99 8.61
N ASP A 567 22.06 23.34 9.26
CA ASP A 567 22.48 21.99 8.89
C ASP A 567 21.34 21.01 9.20
N PHE A 568 20.73 21.16 10.38
CA PHE A 568 19.62 20.32 10.85
C PHE A 568 18.43 21.13 11.36
N VAL A 569 17.25 20.54 11.26
CA VAL A 569 16.02 21.06 11.87
C VAL A 569 15.44 20.00 12.82
N PHE A 570 15.12 20.39 14.05
CA PHE A 570 14.29 19.61 14.96
C PHE A 570 12.92 20.26 15.08
N GLU A 571 11.90 19.53 14.65
CA GLU A 571 10.53 20.03 14.48
C GLU A 571 9.60 19.42 15.53
N THR A 572 8.84 20.25 16.26
CA THR A 572 7.90 19.79 17.32
C THR A 572 6.52 20.45 17.28
N SER A 573 6.24 21.24 16.24
CA SER A 573 5.12 22.18 16.12
C SER A 573 4.24 21.98 14.88
N LEU A 574 4.62 21.16 13.91
CA LEU A 574 3.86 20.90 12.68
C LEU A 574 2.45 20.40 12.99
N CYS A 575 2.30 19.55 14.02
CA CYS A 575 1.00 19.07 14.46
C CYS A 575 0.02 20.20 14.86
N HIS A 576 0.51 21.39 15.23
CA HIS A 576 -0.29 22.57 15.60
C HIS A 576 -0.60 23.50 14.41
N VAL A 577 -0.06 23.21 13.23
CA VAL A 577 -0.34 23.95 11.99
C VAL A 577 -1.67 23.49 11.39
N SER A 578 -2.43 24.42 10.83
CA SER A 578 -3.71 24.06 10.19
C SER A 578 -3.46 23.14 8.99
N PRO A 579 -4.31 22.15 8.69
CA PRO A 579 -4.10 21.24 7.55
C PRO A 579 -3.83 21.94 6.22
N LYS A 580 -4.43 23.13 6.00
CA LYS A 580 -4.24 23.96 4.79
C LYS A 580 -2.84 24.58 4.67
N GLN A 581 -2.07 24.63 5.74
CA GLN A 581 -0.76 25.27 5.81
C GLN A 581 0.38 24.29 6.10
N VAL A 582 0.08 23.01 6.37
CA VAL A 582 1.10 22.00 6.71
C VAL A 582 2.11 21.85 5.57
N VAL A 583 1.65 21.70 4.33
CA VAL A 583 2.53 21.60 3.14
C VAL A 583 3.44 22.83 3.03
N ARG A 584 2.89 24.04 3.21
CA ARG A 584 3.68 25.28 3.22
C ARG A 584 4.73 25.29 4.34
N ALA A 585 4.39 24.78 5.53
CA ALA A 585 5.33 24.68 6.63
C ALA A 585 6.46 23.69 6.32
N ILE A 586 6.15 22.53 5.75
CA ILE A 586 7.15 21.53 5.36
C ILE A 586 8.11 22.10 4.30
N ARG A 587 7.59 22.82 3.30
CA ARG A 587 8.42 23.51 2.30
C ARG A 587 9.35 24.56 2.91
N GLU A 588 8.86 25.32 3.90
CA GLU A 588 9.70 26.26 4.62
C GLU A 588 10.80 25.55 5.43
N LEU A 589 10.49 24.40 6.06
CA LEU A 589 11.48 23.58 6.75
C LEU A 589 12.53 23.04 5.77
N ASN A 590 12.10 22.56 4.60
CA ASN A 590 12.98 22.14 3.51
C ASN A 590 13.89 23.29 3.02
N ARG A 591 13.32 24.49 2.84
CA ARG A 591 14.05 25.67 2.37
C ARG A 591 15.20 26.04 3.30
N VAL A 592 14.97 26.02 4.61
CA VAL A 592 15.98 26.48 5.58
C VAL A 592 17.00 25.41 5.98
N VAL A 593 16.71 24.13 5.75
CA VAL A 593 17.59 23.00 6.07
C VAL A 593 18.54 22.68 4.91
N LYS A 594 19.75 22.24 5.25
CA LYS A 594 20.76 21.76 4.29
C LYS A 594 20.82 20.25 4.23
N THR A 595 20.81 19.59 5.37
CA THR A 595 21.11 18.15 5.45
C THR A 595 19.89 17.33 5.83
N GLY A 596 19.29 17.58 7.00
CA GLY A 596 18.19 16.73 7.44
C GLY A 596 17.33 17.27 8.56
N LEU A 597 16.15 16.67 8.69
CA LEU A 597 15.11 17.03 9.63
C LEU A 597 14.83 15.87 10.58
N VAL A 598 14.75 16.19 11.87
CA VAL A 598 14.24 15.31 12.92
C VAL A 598 12.78 15.70 13.20
N PHE A 599 11.86 14.80 12.91
CA PHE A 599 10.43 14.96 13.12
C PHE A 599 10.05 14.53 14.54
N GLY A 600 9.51 15.46 15.33
CA GLY A 600 9.13 15.26 16.74
C GLY A 600 7.73 15.77 17.08
N SER A 601 6.87 15.93 16.07
CA SER A 601 5.46 16.27 16.28
C SER A 601 4.66 15.05 16.78
N ILE A 602 3.48 15.32 17.36
CA ILE A 602 2.59 14.27 17.87
C ILE A 602 1.94 13.51 16.71
N THR A 603 1.96 12.17 16.79
CA THR A 603 1.34 11.25 15.83
C THR A 603 0.22 10.44 16.49
N SER A 604 -0.67 9.84 15.69
CA SER A 604 -1.83 9.07 16.18
C SER A 604 -1.51 7.65 16.62
N ASP A 605 -0.38 7.11 16.16
CA ASP A 605 0.19 5.80 16.46
C ASP A 605 1.11 5.79 17.69
N MET A 606 1.27 6.94 18.38
CA MET A 606 1.81 6.96 19.73
C MET A 606 0.91 6.16 20.69
N ALA A 607 1.55 5.53 21.68
CA ALA A 607 0.85 4.71 22.66
C ALA A 607 -0.34 5.47 23.30
N PRO A 608 -1.57 4.91 23.26
CA PRO A 608 -2.77 5.56 23.80
C PRO A 608 -2.62 6.04 25.24
N ALA A 609 -1.99 5.22 26.10
CA ALA A 609 -1.73 5.57 27.49
C ALA A 609 -0.76 6.76 27.64
N LEU A 610 0.19 6.93 26.71
CA LEU A 610 1.08 8.10 26.67
C LEU A 610 0.30 9.35 26.28
N ILE A 611 -0.52 9.24 25.22
CA ILE A 611 -1.37 10.32 24.72
C ILE A 611 -2.26 10.85 25.85
N ASP A 612 -2.92 9.94 26.56
CA ASP A 612 -3.85 10.27 27.64
C ASP A 612 -3.11 10.85 28.87
N ARG A 613 -1.96 10.26 29.25
CA ARG A 613 -1.16 10.69 30.41
C ARG A 613 -0.72 12.15 30.32
N TYR A 614 -0.33 12.60 29.13
CA TYR A 614 0.22 13.94 28.92
C TYR A 614 -0.71 14.88 28.15
N ASP A 615 -1.96 14.48 27.87
CA ASP A 615 -2.89 15.26 27.05
C ASP A 615 -2.26 15.65 25.71
N LEU A 616 -1.59 14.70 25.02
CA LEU A 616 -0.74 14.97 23.86
C LEU A 616 -1.50 15.64 22.70
N LEU A 617 -2.78 15.30 22.55
CA LEU A 617 -3.66 15.81 21.48
C LEU A 617 -4.11 17.27 21.70
N ARG A 618 -3.84 17.88 22.86
CA ARG A 618 -4.19 19.28 23.10
C ARG A 618 -3.60 20.18 22.03
N GLY A 619 -4.48 20.91 21.32
CA GLY A 619 -4.11 21.87 20.28
C GLY A 619 -3.55 21.28 18.99
N VAL A 620 -3.56 19.95 18.84
CA VAL A 620 -3.23 19.29 17.57
C VAL A 620 -4.31 19.64 16.54
N LYS A 621 -3.88 20.14 15.39
CA LYS A 621 -4.74 20.52 14.25
C LYS A 621 -4.55 19.61 13.04
N LYS A 622 -3.33 19.12 12.80
CA LYS A 622 -3.08 17.99 11.91
C LYS A 622 -2.57 16.83 12.76
N LEU A 623 -3.39 15.80 12.82
CA LEU A 623 -3.03 14.49 13.35
C LEU A 623 -2.86 13.52 12.18
N GLY A 624 -1.87 12.65 12.28
CA GLY A 624 -1.63 11.53 11.37
C GLY A 624 -0.64 10.54 11.99
N THR A 625 -0.55 9.35 11.43
CA THR A 625 0.50 8.37 11.76
C THR A 625 1.87 8.85 11.29
N TRP A 626 2.94 8.19 11.73
CA TRP A 626 4.28 8.46 11.19
C TRP A 626 4.30 8.34 9.67
N TRP A 627 3.68 7.30 9.12
CA TRP A 627 3.57 7.11 7.68
C TRP A 627 2.80 8.24 6.98
N GLU A 628 1.64 8.67 7.50
CA GLU A 628 0.90 9.82 6.94
C GLU A 628 1.75 11.10 6.91
N TRP A 629 2.67 11.28 7.87
CA TRP A 629 3.60 12.39 7.88
C TRP A 629 4.74 12.20 6.87
N SER A 630 5.27 10.98 6.74
CA SER A 630 6.29 10.64 5.74
C SER A 630 5.83 10.96 4.33
N GLU A 631 4.60 10.61 3.95
CA GLU A 631 4.02 10.97 2.64
C GLU A 631 4.05 12.49 2.37
N LEU A 632 3.79 13.30 3.41
CA LEU A 632 3.87 14.75 3.30
C LEU A 632 5.31 15.25 3.18
N PHE A 633 6.28 14.57 3.80
CA PHE A 633 7.70 14.90 3.66
C PHE A 633 8.21 14.53 2.27
N PHE A 634 7.91 13.32 1.78
CA PHE A 634 8.27 12.84 0.44
C PHE A 634 7.80 13.79 -0.65
N GLY A 635 6.52 14.17 -0.62
CA GLY A 635 5.95 15.14 -1.57
C GLY A 635 6.48 16.58 -1.46
N ASN A 636 7.46 16.85 -0.57
CA ASN A 636 8.02 18.18 -0.34
C ASN A 636 9.56 18.17 -0.16
N GLY A 637 10.25 17.29 -0.89
CA GLY A 637 11.71 17.33 -1.08
C GLY A 637 12.52 16.69 0.06
N PHE A 638 11.93 15.72 0.75
CA PHE A 638 12.59 14.93 1.77
C PHE A 638 12.53 13.44 1.43
N ASP A 639 13.48 12.67 1.92
CA ASP A 639 13.47 11.20 1.88
C ASP A 639 13.88 10.65 3.25
N LEU A 640 13.60 9.38 3.55
CA LEU A 640 14.02 8.77 4.82
C LEU A 640 15.54 8.66 4.88
N SER A 641 16.16 9.15 5.95
CA SER A 641 17.62 9.07 6.10
C SER A 641 18.16 7.64 6.09
N MET A 642 17.32 6.65 6.44
CA MET A 642 17.71 5.23 6.46
C MET A 642 17.81 4.61 5.06
N HIS A 643 17.21 5.20 4.02
CA HIS A 643 17.41 4.75 2.64
C HIS A 643 18.86 4.97 2.19
N ARG A 644 19.46 6.11 2.57
CA ARG A 644 20.87 6.41 2.28
C ARG A 644 21.83 5.53 3.08
N LYS A 645 21.53 5.32 4.36
CA LYS A 645 22.33 4.51 5.26
C LYS A 645 21.47 3.99 6.40
N ASP A 646 21.19 2.70 6.39
CA ASP A 646 20.49 2.07 7.49
C ASP A 646 21.33 2.11 8.77
N CYS A 647 20.83 2.82 9.77
CA CYS A 647 21.39 2.88 11.12
C CYS A 647 20.32 2.62 12.19
N THR A 648 19.25 1.92 11.81
CA THR A 648 18.06 1.67 12.62
C THR A 648 18.38 0.99 13.95
N ASP A 649 19.24 -0.03 13.96
CA ASP A 649 19.66 -0.72 15.18
C ASP A 649 20.39 0.22 16.16
N ALA A 650 21.34 1.01 15.66
CA ALA A 650 22.10 1.95 16.49
C ALA A 650 21.19 3.07 17.06
N LEU A 651 20.22 3.53 16.28
CA LEU A 651 19.19 4.46 16.75
C LEU A 651 18.32 3.83 17.83
N TRP A 652 17.91 2.59 17.64
CA TRP A 652 17.07 1.87 18.58
C TRP A 652 17.79 1.61 19.90
N GLU A 653 19.03 1.15 19.87
CA GLU A 653 19.86 0.99 21.07
C GLU A 653 20.01 2.31 21.85
N ALA A 654 20.28 3.42 21.14
CA ALA A 654 20.37 4.73 21.76
C ALA A 654 19.05 5.18 22.40
N THR A 655 17.92 4.83 21.78
CA THR A 655 16.56 5.14 22.24
C THR A 655 16.18 4.35 23.49
N LEU A 656 16.53 3.06 23.53
CA LEU A 656 16.37 2.23 24.72
C LEU A 656 17.24 2.74 25.87
N ALA A 657 18.49 3.10 25.61
CA ALA A 657 19.40 3.64 26.61
C ALA A 657 18.91 4.98 27.20
N ALA A 658 18.17 5.77 26.42
CA ALA A 658 17.54 7.02 26.87
C ALA A 658 16.17 6.80 27.55
N ASN A 659 15.72 5.55 27.73
CA ASN A 659 14.40 5.19 28.26
C ASN A 659 13.25 5.82 27.44
N LYS A 660 13.36 5.77 26.11
CA LYS A 660 12.39 6.32 25.16
C LYS A 660 11.65 5.25 24.33
N GLY A 661 11.95 3.97 24.55
CA GLY A 661 11.34 2.83 23.87
C GLY A 661 9.89 2.51 24.28
N PRO A 662 9.47 1.23 24.20
CA PRO A 662 8.06 0.84 24.27
C PRO A 662 7.36 1.33 25.54
N GLY A 663 6.14 1.86 25.39
CA GLY A 663 5.36 2.45 26.49
C GLY A 663 5.81 3.86 26.91
N GLN A 664 6.89 4.38 26.31
CA GLN A 664 7.32 5.77 26.39
C GLN A 664 7.01 6.48 25.07
N TRP A 665 7.99 6.69 24.18
CA TRP A 665 7.83 7.54 22.99
C TRP A 665 7.77 6.77 21.67
N TYR A 666 8.46 5.63 21.58
CA TYR A 666 8.53 4.81 20.37
C TYR A 666 8.13 3.37 20.68
N ALA A 667 7.35 2.73 19.80
CA ALA A 667 6.89 1.37 20.00
C ALA A 667 7.96 0.34 19.64
N ASP A 668 8.78 0.64 18.63
CA ASP A 668 9.77 -0.24 18.01
C ASP A 668 10.78 0.59 17.19
N ALA A 669 11.75 -0.08 16.59
CA ALA A 669 12.75 0.55 15.75
C ALA A 669 12.15 1.11 14.44
N ASP A 670 11.10 0.47 13.91
CA ASP A 670 10.44 0.91 12.68
C ASP A 670 9.73 2.26 12.86
N SER A 671 8.95 2.43 13.92
CA SER A 671 8.33 3.73 14.24
C SER A 671 9.37 4.84 14.44
N LEU A 672 10.54 4.52 15.00
CA LEU A 672 11.62 5.48 15.16
C LEU A 672 12.23 5.92 13.82
N ARG A 673 12.33 5.01 12.83
CA ARG A 673 12.93 5.31 11.51
C ARG A 673 12.24 6.47 10.81
N TYR A 674 10.91 6.57 10.97
CA TYR A 674 10.07 7.63 10.40
C TYR A 674 10.18 8.99 11.11
N SER A 675 11.18 9.16 11.97
CA SER A 675 11.50 10.45 12.60
C SER A 675 12.66 11.18 11.94
N PHE A 676 13.34 10.59 10.94
CA PHE A 676 14.57 11.14 10.36
C PHE A 676 14.48 11.23 8.84
N PHE A 677 14.64 12.45 8.32
CA PHE A 677 14.51 12.75 6.90
C PHE A 677 15.73 13.49 6.37
N ASP A 678 16.29 13.02 5.27
CA ASP A 678 17.31 13.73 4.49
C ASP A 678 16.62 14.70 3.53
N LYS A 679 17.22 15.87 3.31
CA LYS A 679 16.80 16.76 2.22
C LYS A 679 17.24 16.13 0.90
N VAL A 680 16.31 16.01 -0.04
CA VAL A 680 16.61 15.62 -1.42
C VAL A 680 17.13 16.85 -2.16
N GLU A 681 18.21 16.69 -2.92
CA GLU A 681 18.71 17.77 -3.78
C GLU A 681 17.71 17.98 -4.93
N ASP A 682 17.43 19.24 -5.29
CA ASP A 682 16.62 19.51 -6.48
C ASP A 682 17.41 18.94 -7.68
N GLU A 683 16.86 17.97 -8.40
CA GLU A 683 17.44 17.51 -9.67
C GLU A 683 17.37 18.69 -10.66
N ASP A 684 18.53 19.24 -11.03
CA ASP A 684 18.68 20.33 -12.01
C ASP A 684 18.30 19.91 -13.44
#